data_AF-A0A7C4MVB2-F1
#
_entry.id   AF-A0A7C4MVB2-F1
#
_cell.length_a   1.000
_cell.length_b   1.000
_cell.length_c   1.000
_cell.angle_alpha   90.00
_cell.angle_beta   90.00
_cell.angle_gamma   90.00
#
_symmetry.space_group_name_H-M   'P 1'
#
loop_
_entity.id
_entity.type
_entity.pdbx_description
1 polymer ?
#
loop_
_entity_poly.entity_id
_entity_poly.type
_entity_poly.pdbx_seq_one_letter_code
_entity_poly.pdbx_strand_id
1 'polypeptide(L)'
;MIRPLARPAALFLLAWTLGAWPLKAADEARPGLEGLTFFVVADTHYGLGGDEALARLVDEMNRLPGTAFPDAKDGVVARPRGVIHLGDCTNDAKPAQWESFTRDFGVNREGRLKFPCFETFGNHDGGPESPVRLGIKARNRLRRGLTAISPEGMHYAWQWDGIHFLQLGVSVGGRFHPYDPQNSLEFLKDYLSRHVHRGEPIILLHHFGFDPGHSLRWWTDAARDAYYAEIREQNVAAIFHGHAHRPEIYRWKEIDVYHPPHIDVPKPPKSKDAKQTAADGAKANDRPDDNAVKASDANGRPVRHGFFVVRITPKEMLVAQRNLDGSWGEVARKALGPAAGSHAPQPPSATAAAVPDAARNTPSDSAAPNERSTKSDARQPPNNGRTSAAAHASNAQPSKPRDVLFISTSDCHYDAFENEDRNGRNRDTIAEINAIDQRRWPEKFGGALIGKPRGVLVLGDCIDDGDRLFEGKPQSAKQFEFFAKDFGLTGTDGLLRYPVFEGWGNHDGPPEGAEKHGFSFQSQLKKRNRQRLAAGLIDHLSENGLHYAWNWDDVRFVQLNLYPANRQREGVRYSPVWHDPQQSLAFLKADLAKHVGQSGRPVVLMSHCGFDTDWWTPEDWNELYQAAKPYRIVLYLYGHSGTGVRRWAPKGEARQWLCINDGQTEKGFFVVHITGERIRAAYRMKSDVKVVKN
;
A
#
# COMPACT_ATOMS: atom_id res chain seq x y z
N MET A 1 21.74 -39.98 -63.05
CA MET A 1 21.93 -39.67 -61.62
C MET A 1 22.46 -38.25 -61.48
N ILE A 2 21.54 -37.38 -61.06
CA ILE A 2 21.59 -36.09 -60.34
C ILE A 2 22.96 -35.37 -60.17
N ARG A 3 22.99 -34.12 -60.65
CA ARG A 3 23.75 -32.97 -60.12
C ARG A 3 22.91 -31.68 -60.21
N PRO A 4 23.20 -30.64 -59.40
CA PRO A 4 22.23 -29.64 -58.93
C PRO A 4 22.22 -28.34 -59.76
N LEU A 5 21.16 -27.54 -59.61
CA LEU A 5 21.05 -26.19 -60.18
C LEU A 5 20.54 -25.20 -59.14
N ALA A 6 21.35 -24.15 -58.92
CA ALA A 6 21.04 -22.93 -58.19
C ALA A 6 20.08 -22.03 -58.98
N ARG A 7 19.35 -21.13 -58.29
CA ARG A 7 18.83 -19.83 -58.78
C ARG A 7 18.20 -18.99 -57.63
N PRO A 8 17.97 -17.67 -57.82
CA PRO A 8 18.38 -16.63 -56.86
C PRO A 8 17.21 -15.83 -56.25
N ALA A 9 17.57 -14.94 -55.32
CA ALA A 9 16.70 -14.01 -54.59
C ALA A 9 16.08 -12.92 -55.47
N ALA A 10 14.82 -12.57 -55.17
CA ALA A 10 14.12 -11.41 -55.70
C ALA A 10 13.78 -10.43 -54.57
N LEU A 11 14.19 -9.18 -54.75
CA LEU A 11 13.82 -8.00 -53.96
C LEU A 11 12.37 -7.60 -54.31
N PHE A 12 11.53 -7.34 -53.30
CA PHE A 12 10.31 -6.55 -53.46
C PHE A 12 10.32 -5.39 -52.47
N LEU A 13 10.49 -4.18 -53.00
CA LEU A 13 10.18 -2.91 -52.34
C LEU A 13 8.67 -2.68 -52.47
N LEU A 14 7.96 -2.53 -51.36
CA LEU A 14 6.62 -1.96 -51.34
C LEU A 14 6.61 -0.72 -50.44
N ALA A 15 6.52 0.44 -51.08
CA ALA A 15 6.26 1.72 -50.43
C ALA A 15 4.80 1.74 -49.93
N TRP A 16 4.61 2.17 -48.68
CA TRP A 16 3.28 2.51 -48.16
C TRP A 16 3.22 4.02 -47.89
N THR A 17 2.26 4.65 -48.55
CA THR A 17 1.90 6.06 -48.47
C THR A 17 1.34 6.41 -47.10
N LEU A 18 1.81 7.55 -46.55
CA LEU A 18 1.31 8.18 -45.33
C LEU A 18 -0.16 8.62 -45.48
N GLY A 19 -1.07 7.82 -44.94
CA GLY A 19 -2.44 8.26 -44.64
C GLY A 19 -2.51 8.78 -43.21
N ALA A 20 -2.66 10.09 -43.04
CA ALA A 20 -2.99 10.68 -41.75
C ALA A 20 -4.44 10.32 -41.39
N TRP A 21 -4.62 9.42 -40.41
CA TRP A 21 -5.92 9.21 -39.77
C TRP A 21 -6.05 10.08 -38.53
N PRO A 22 -7.21 10.72 -38.30
CA PRO A 22 -7.43 11.49 -37.10
C PRO A 22 -7.47 10.55 -35.89
N LEU A 23 -6.71 10.88 -34.85
CA LEU A 23 -6.81 10.29 -33.52
C LEU A 23 -8.23 10.51 -32.99
N LYS A 24 -9.12 9.54 -33.23
CA LYS A 24 -10.26 9.34 -32.33
C LYS A 24 -9.69 8.76 -31.04
N ALA A 25 -9.88 9.48 -29.95
CA ALA A 25 -9.71 8.94 -28.61
C ALA A 25 -10.55 7.65 -28.54
N ALA A 26 -9.87 6.51 -28.48
CA ALA A 26 -10.53 5.24 -28.25
C ALA A 26 -11.01 5.25 -26.80
N ASP A 27 -12.31 5.48 -26.66
CA ASP A 27 -13.09 5.25 -25.45
C ASP A 27 -13.13 3.73 -25.24
N GLU A 28 -12.03 3.14 -24.76
CA GLU A 28 -11.98 1.71 -24.45
C GLU A 28 -12.79 1.47 -23.18
N ALA A 29 -14.08 1.17 -23.37
CA ALA A 29 -14.95 0.62 -22.34
C ALA A 29 -14.29 -0.61 -21.71
N ARG A 30 -14.26 -0.66 -20.36
CA ARG A 30 -13.74 -1.80 -19.59
C ARG A 30 -14.51 -3.07 -19.98
N PRO A 31 -13.86 -4.10 -20.55
CA PRO A 31 -14.54 -5.34 -20.89
C PRO A 31 -15.12 -5.99 -19.61
N GLY A 32 -16.45 -6.15 -19.53
CA GLY A 32 -17.13 -6.92 -18.46
C GLY A 32 -18.00 -6.14 -17.47
N LEU A 33 -17.98 -4.80 -17.44
CA LEU A 33 -18.88 -4.00 -16.58
C LEU A 33 -20.17 -3.63 -17.34
N GLU A 34 -21.10 -4.57 -17.50
CA GLU A 34 -22.45 -4.25 -18.02
C GLU A 34 -23.29 -3.48 -16.96
N GLY A 35 -22.97 -3.68 -15.68
CA GLY A 35 -23.52 -2.97 -14.53
C GLY A 35 -23.49 -3.84 -13.26
N LEU A 36 -22.80 -3.38 -12.21
CA LEU A 36 -22.74 -4.04 -10.90
C LEU A 36 -23.80 -3.43 -9.97
N THR A 37 -24.66 -4.26 -9.38
CA THR A 37 -25.57 -3.83 -8.30
C THR A 37 -25.24 -4.56 -7.01
N PHE A 38 -25.25 -3.88 -5.87
CA PHE A 38 -25.18 -4.47 -4.54
C PHE A 38 -25.94 -3.60 -3.53
N PHE A 39 -26.27 -4.17 -2.37
CA PHE A 39 -26.91 -3.43 -1.29
C PHE A 39 -25.94 -3.22 -0.13
N VAL A 40 -26.12 -2.13 0.62
CA VAL A 40 -25.29 -1.80 1.79
C VAL A 40 -26.19 -1.43 2.97
N VAL A 41 -25.97 -2.10 4.10
CA VAL A 41 -26.70 -1.90 5.35
C VAL A 41 -25.74 -1.89 6.53
N ALA A 42 -26.15 -1.35 7.66
CA ALA A 42 -25.37 -1.32 8.90
C ALA A 42 -26.33 -1.32 10.10
N ASP A 43 -25.78 -1.54 11.30
CA ASP A 43 -26.46 -1.22 12.57
C ASP A 43 -27.83 -1.93 12.68
N THR A 44 -27.84 -3.25 12.47
CA THR A 44 -29.08 -4.07 12.61
C THR A 44 -29.38 -4.41 14.06
N HIS A 45 -28.37 -4.43 14.93
CA HIS A 45 -28.52 -4.63 16.38
C HIS A 45 -29.48 -5.77 16.76
N TYR A 46 -29.30 -6.97 16.20
CA TYR A 46 -30.12 -8.12 16.60
C TYR A 46 -30.10 -8.28 18.13
N GLY A 47 -31.30 -8.37 18.72
CA GLY A 47 -31.50 -8.42 20.16
C GLY A 47 -31.81 -7.09 20.85
N LEU A 48 -31.82 -5.96 20.15
CA LEU A 48 -32.34 -4.70 20.67
C LEU A 48 -33.89 -4.64 20.64
N GLY A 49 -34.53 -5.59 19.96
CA GLY A 49 -35.96 -5.62 19.61
C GLY A 49 -36.17 -5.31 18.12
N GLY A 50 -37.41 -5.10 17.68
CA GLY A 50 -37.68 -4.68 16.30
C GLY A 50 -37.52 -5.79 15.25
N ASP A 51 -37.65 -7.06 15.64
CA ASP A 51 -37.50 -8.23 14.76
C ASP A 51 -38.39 -8.15 13.51
N GLU A 52 -39.58 -7.54 13.61
CA GLU A 52 -40.43 -7.31 12.44
C GLU A 52 -39.85 -6.28 11.47
N ALA A 53 -39.18 -5.24 11.96
CA ALA A 53 -38.52 -4.25 11.10
C ALA A 53 -37.29 -4.85 10.40
N LEU A 54 -36.54 -5.70 11.11
CA LEU A 54 -35.42 -6.47 10.53
C LEU A 54 -35.91 -7.50 9.50
N ALA A 55 -37.02 -8.18 9.78
CA ALA A 55 -37.70 -9.05 8.83
C ALA A 55 -38.15 -8.28 7.57
N ARG A 56 -38.80 -7.12 7.74
CA ARG A 56 -39.21 -6.25 6.64
C ARG A 56 -38.04 -5.73 5.83
N LEU A 57 -36.91 -5.39 6.48
CA LEU A 57 -35.68 -4.99 5.81
C LEU A 57 -35.18 -6.10 4.87
N VAL A 58 -35.12 -7.35 5.33
CA VAL A 58 -34.67 -8.47 4.51
C VAL A 58 -35.66 -8.77 3.38
N ASP A 59 -36.96 -8.70 3.65
CA ASP A 59 -38.00 -8.89 2.63
C ASP A 59 -37.97 -7.77 1.57
N GLU A 60 -37.69 -6.53 1.98
CA GLU A 60 -37.49 -5.38 1.10
C GLU A 60 -36.33 -5.63 0.14
N MET A 61 -35.16 -6.05 0.67
CA MET A 61 -34.02 -6.41 -0.17
C MET A 61 -34.37 -7.52 -1.16
N ASN A 62 -35.08 -8.55 -0.70
CA ASN A 62 -35.46 -9.70 -1.52
C ASN A 62 -36.41 -9.36 -2.67
N ARG A 63 -37.32 -8.38 -2.47
CA ARG A 63 -38.33 -7.98 -3.47
C ARG A 63 -37.87 -6.88 -4.43
N LEU A 64 -36.78 -6.18 -4.10
CA LEU A 64 -36.38 -4.98 -4.84
C LEU A 64 -35.92 -5.23 -6.28
N PRO A 65 -35.22 -6.34 -6.63
CA PRO A 65 -34.79 -6.56 -8.01
C PRO A 65 -35.97 -6.56 -9.00
N GLY A 66 -35.80 -5.83 -10.10
CA GLY A 66 -36.84 -5.61 -11.12
C GLY A 66 -37.76 -4.42 -10.86
N THR A 67 -37.68 -3.77 -9.71
CA THR A 67 -38.43 -2.52 -9.43
C THR A 67 -37.70 -1.30 -9.99
N ALA A 68 -38.43 -0.23 -10.31
CA ALA A 68 -37.84 1.00 -10.85
C ALA A 68 -37.01 1.76 -9.80
N PHE A 69 -35.89 2.34 -10.26
CA PHE A 69 -35.19 3.39 -9.52
C PHE A 69 -36.04 4.66 -9.41
N PRO A 70 -35.67 5.62 -8.54
CA PRO A 70 -36.44 6.85 -8.35
C PRO A 70 -36.58 7.69 -9.64
N ASP A 71 -35.52 7.76 -10.44
CA ASP A 71 -35.53 8.38 -11.76
C ASP A 71 -35.64 7.29 -12.83
N ALA A 72 -36.68 7.37 -13.67
CA ALA A 72 -36.97 6.39 -14.70
C ALA A 72 -35.80 6.14 -15.66
N LYS A 73 -34.91 7.13 -15.86
CA LYS A 73 -33.73 6.97 -16.73
C LYS A 73 -32.71 5.98 -16.19
N ASP A 74 -32.73 5.72 -14.88
CA ASP A 74 -31.85 4.75 -14.24
C ASP A 74 -32.34 3.31 -14.44
N GLY A 75 -33.54 3.13 -14.99
CA GLY A 75 -34.14 1.83 -15.27
C GLY A 75 -34.58 1.13 -13.99
N VAL A 76 -34.31 -0.17 -13.91
CA VAL A 76 -34.72 -1.02 -12.80
C VAL A 76 -33.52 -1.48 -11.96
N VAL A 77 -33.77 -1.78 -10.69
CA VAL A 77 -32.79 -2.38 -9.79
C VAL A 77 -32.43 -3.78 -10.31
N ALA A 78 -31.21 -3.95 -10.83
CA ALA A 78 -30.72 -5.26 -11.24
C ALA A 78 -30.55 -6.20 -10.04
N ARG A 79 -30.45 -7.51 -10.29
CA ARG A 79 -30.18 -8.49 -9.24
C ARG A 79 -28.85 -8.15 -8.53
N PRO A 80 -28.83 -7.93 -7.20
CA PRO A 80 -27.60 -7.59 -6.51
C PRO A 80 -26.64 -8.79 -6.46
N ARG A 81 -25.34 -8.49 -6.55
CA ARG A 81 -24.27 -9.49 -6.42
C ARG A 81 -24.15 -10.00 -4.99
N GLY A 82 -24.45 -9.13 -4.02
CA GLY A 82 -24.50 -9.44 -2.60
C GLY A 82 -25.02 -8.26 -1.80
N VAL A 83 -25.09 -8.46 -0.48
CA VAL A 83 -25.38 -7.41 0.51
C VAL A 83 -24.15 -7.24 1.38
N ILE A 84 -23.73 -6.00 1.59
CA ILE A 84 -22.61 -5.65 2.48
C ILE A 84 -23.19 -5.15 3.80
N HIS A 85 -22.75 -5.72 4.92
CA HIS A 85 -23.17 -5.32 6.26
C HIS A 85 -22.02 -4.69 7.05
N LEU A 86 -22.12 -3.41 7.40
CA LEU A 86 -21.00 -2.60 7.90
C LEU A 86 -20.81 -2.64 9.42
N GLY A 87 -21.10 -3.78 10.07
CA GLY A 87 -20.94 -3.94 11.52
C GLY A 87 -22.17 -3.57 12.34
N ASP A 88 -22.06 -3.78 13.65
CA ASP A 88 -23.15 -3.80 14.62
C ASP A 88 -24.28 -4.75 14.19
N CYS A 89 -23.86 -5.98 13.87
CA CYS A 89 -24.74 -7.09 13.55
C CYS A 89 -25.63 -7.48 14.73
N THR A 90 -25.11 -7.37 15.95
CA THR A 90 -25.79 -7.72 17.20
C THR A 90 -25.78 -6.53 18.16
N ASN A 91 -26.70 -6.52 19.12
CA ASN A 91 -26.72 -5.46 20.12
C ASN A 91 -25.71 -5.66 21.26
N ASP A 92 -25.45 -6.90 21.68
CA ASP A 92 -24.63 -7.23 22.85
C ASP A 92 -23.68 -8.40 22.61
N ALA A 93 -23.40 -8.75 21.34
CA ALA A 93 -22.54 -9.87 20.96
C ALA A 93 -22.95 -11.24 21.54
N LYS A 94 -24.23 -11.44 21.90
CA LYS A 94 -24.69 -12.69 22.51
C LYS A 94 -24.86 -13.80 21.46
N PRO A 95 -24.64 -15.08 21.80
CA PRO A 95 -24.82 -16.19 20.86
C PRO A 95 -26.20 -16.21 20.19
N ALA A 96 -27.29 -16.03 20.96
CA ALA A 96 -28.65 -16.01 20.41
C ALA A 96 -28.93 -14.84 19.44
N GLN A 97 -28.26 -13.70 19.65
CA GLN A 97 -28.35 -12.54 18.75
C GLN A 97 -27.60 -12.85 17.44
N TRP A 98 -26.42 -13.46 17.54
CA TRP A 98 -25.64 -13.90 16.39
C TRP A 98 -26.35 -14.99 15.57
N GLU A 99 -26.98 -15.97 16.23
CA GLU A 99 -27.83 -16.96 15.58
C GLU A 99 -29.00 -16.30 14.83
N SER A 100 -29.59 -15.26 15.42
CA SER A 100 -30.69 -14.52 14.77
C SER A 100 -30.20 -13.74 13.55
N PHE A 101 -29.07 -13.05 13.66
CA PHE A 101 -28.43 -12.38 12.53
C PHE A 101 -28.12 -13.37 11.40
N THR A 102 -27.48 -14.50 11.70
CA THR A 102 -27.05 -15.48 10.68
C THR A 102 -28.21 -16.25 10.04
N ARG A 103 -29.35 -16.39 10.74
CA ARG A 103 -30.59 -16.92 10.16
C ARG A 103 -31.14 -16.02 9.05
N ASP A 104 -30.97 -14.72 9.15
CA ASP A 104 -31.39 -13.79 8.10
C ASP A 104 -30.28 -13.54 7.07
N PHE A 105 -29.07 -13.25 7.52
CA PHE A 105 -27.92 -12.87 6.70
C PHE A 105 -26.95 -14.04 6.49
N GLY A 106 -27.25 -14.93 5.55
CA GLY A 106 -26.39 -16.06 5.17
C GLY A 106 -25.18 -15.69 4.30
N VAL A 107 -24.08 -16.45 4.41
CA VAL A 107 -22.87 -16.28 3.58
C VAL A 107 -23.15 -16.62 2.11
N ASN A 108 -23.90 -17.69 1.89
CA ASN A 108 -24.15 -18.34 0.61
C ASN A 108 -25.65 -18.53 0.35
N ARG A 109 -26.48 -17.58 0.79
CA ARG A 109 -27.95 -17.54 0.58
C ARG A 109 -28.73 -18.61 1.36
N GLU A 110 -28.14 -19.13 2.42
CA GLU A 110 -28.75 -20.12 3.31
C GLU A 110 -29.71 -19.52 4.35
N GLY A 111 -29.73 -18.20 4.49
CA GLY A 111 -30.65 -17.48 5.38
C GLY A 111 -31.90 -16.97 4.67
N ARG A 112 -32.69 -16.14 5.36
CA ARG A 112 -33.85 -15.44 4.78
C ARG A 112 -33.46 -14.53 3.61
N LEU A 113 -32.28 -13.92 3.66
CA LEU A 113 -31.74 -13.11 2.58
C LEU A 113 -31.35 -13.99 1.38
N LYS A 114 -31.90 -13.68 0.21
CA LYS A 114 -31.70 -14.44 -1.04
C LYS A 114 -30.36 -14.14 -1.74
N PHE A 115 -29.51 -13.33 -1.12
CA PHE A 115 -28.23 -12.85 -1.64
C PHE A 115 -27.12 -13.13 -0.62
N PRO A 116 -25.87 -13.37 -1.07
CA PRO A 116 -24.75 -13.58 -0.16
C PRO A 116 -24.49 -12.30 0.65
N CYS A 117 -24.37 -12.44 1.97
CA CYS A 117 -24.05 -11.34 2.88
C CYS A 117 -22.55 -11.26 3.14
N PHE A 118 -21.94 -10.08 3.01
CA PHE A 118 -20.55 -9.74 3.29
C PHE A 118 -20.50 -8.82 4.51
N GLU A 119 -20.44 -9.41 5.71
CA GLU A 119 -20.47 -8.66 6.96
C GLU A 119 -19.09 -8.32 7.53
N THR A 120 -19.10 -7.33 8.43
CA THR A 120 -18.05 -7.06 9.41
C THR A 120 -18.63 -6.92 10.81
N PHE A 121 -17.79 -6.59 11.77
CA PHE A 121 -18.14 -6.31 13.15
C PHE A 121 -18.05 -4.81 13.44
N GLY A 122 -18.91 -4.32 14.34
CA GLY A 122 -18.86 -2.99 14.92
C GLY A 122 -18.52 -3.03 16.42
N ASN A 123 -18.76 -1.92 17.13
CA ASN A 123 -18.47 -1.82 18.57
C ASN A 123 -19.44 -2.61 19.45
N HIS A 124 -20.66 -2.91 18.99
CA HIS A 124 -21.63 -3.74 19.71
C HIS A 124 -21.40 -5.24 19.56
N ASP A 125 -20.54 -5.65 18.61
CA ASP A 125 -20.25 -7.04 18.30
C ASP A 125 -19.14 -7.65 19.18
N GLY A 126 -18.71 -6.93 20.22
CA GLY A 126 -17.83 -7.45 21.27
C GLY A 126 -16.35 -7.57 20.88
N GLY A 127 -15.56 -8.16 21.80
CA GLY A 127 -14.12 -8.33 21.66
C GLY A 127 -13.70 -9.47 20.70
N PRO A 128 -12.38 -9.72 20.52
CA PRO A 128 -11.85 -10.75 19.60
C PRO A 128 -12.45 -12.15 19.76
N GLU A 129 -12.81 -12.53 20.99
CA GLU A 129 -13.38 -13.83 21.36
C GLU A 129 -14.92 -13.83 21.42
N SER A 130 -15.57 -12.76 20.95
CA SER A 130 -17.03 -12.72 20.93
C SER A 130 -17.60 -13.75 19.94
N PRO A 131 -18.81 -14.28 20.20
CA PRO A 131 -19.53 -15.15 19.26
C PRO A 131 -19.60 -14.57 17.84
N VAL A 132 -19.78 -13.26 17.72
CA VAL A 132 -19.88 -12.57 16.43
C VAL A 132 -18.56 -12.61 15.69
N ARG A 133 -17.46 -12.19 16.32
CA ARG A 133 -16.14 -12.12 15.67
C ARG A 133 -15.58 -13.51 15.35
N LEU A 134 -15.75 -14.48 16.24
CA LEU A 134 -15.42 -15.88 15.96
C LEU A 134 -16.29 -16.43 14.81
N GLY A 135 -17.58 -16.08 14.80
CA GLY A 135 -18.51 -16.43 13.73
C GLY A 135 -18.11 -15.85 12.38
N ILE A 136 -17.71 -14.57 12.31
CA ILE A 136 -17.22 -13.91 11.10
C ILE A 136 -15.95 -14.60 10.59
N LYS A 137 -14.97 -14.88 11.46
CA LYS A 137 -13.75 -15.62 11.08
C LYS A 137 -14.09 -16.99 10.47
N ALA A 138 -15.02 -17.72 11.06
CA ALA A 138 -15.47 -19.01 10.54
C ALA A 138 -16.18 -18.85 9.17
N ARG A 139 -17.07 -17.86 9.06
CA ARG A 139 -17.83 -17.57 7.84
C ARG A 139 -16.94 -17.11 6.69
N ASN A 140 -15.89 -16.33 6.96
CA ASN A 140 -14.95 -15.87 5.94
C ASN A 140 -14.26 -17.03 5.22
N ARG A 141 -14.00 -18.15 5.90
CA ARG A 141 -13.45 -19.37 5.29
C ARG A 141 -14.43 -20.07 4.34
N LEU A 142 -15.73 -19.79 4.47
CA LEU A 142 -16.79 -20.37 3.64
C LEU A 142 -17.16 -19.49 2.44
N ARG A 143 -16.65 -18.25 2.39
CA ARG A 143 -16.93 -17.28 1.33
C ARG A 143 -16.25 -17.70 0.03
N ARG A 144 -17.03 -17.74 -1.03
CA ARG A 144 -16.50 -18.00 -2.39
C ARG A 144 -16.07 -16.69 -3.04
N GLY A 145 -14.99 -16.73 -3.81
CA GLY A 145 -14.53 -15.60 -4.62
C GLY A 145 -13.78 -14.52 -3.83
N LEU A 146 -13.32 -14.81 -2.61
CA LEU A 146 -12.38 -13.93 -1.92
C LEU A 146 -11.03 -13.94 -2.64
N THR A 147 -10.45 -12.75 -2.79
CA THR A 147 -9.11 -12.55 -3.31
C THR A 147 -8.06 -12.68 -2.20
N ALA A 148 -8.40 -12.26 -0.97
CA ALA A 148 -7.53 -12.39 0.18
C ALA A 148 -8.32 -12.46 1.49
N ILE A 149 -7.70 -13.07 2.51
CA ILE A 149 -8.14 -13.06 3.90
C ILE A 149 -6.90 -12.76 4.76
N SER A 150 -7.05 -11.88 5.75
CA SER A 150 -6.02 -11.61 6.75
C SER A 150 -5.60 -12.89 7.49
N PRO A 151 -4.35 -12.97 8.00
CA PRO A 151 -3.84 -14.15 8.71
C PRO A 151 -4.75 -14.63 9.86
N GLU A 152 -5.32 -13.69 10.62
CA GLU A 152 -6.24 -13.96 11.73
C GLU A 152 -7.69 -14.28 11.29
N GLY A 153 -7.96 -14.25 9.99
CA GLY A 153 -9.23 -14.63 9.38
C GLY A 153 -10.33 -13.57 9.42
N MET A 154 -10.03 -12.36 9.91
CA MET A 154 -11.05 -11.34 10.20
C MET A 154 -11.36 -10.44 8.99
N HIS A 155 -10.33 -9.76 8.49
CA HIS A 155 -10.41 -8.89 7.33
C HIS A 155 -10.29 -9.70 6.06
N TYR A 156 -10.94 -9.25 5.00
CA TYR A 156 -10.95 -9.95 3.73
C TYR A 156 -11.26 -9.00 2.58
N ALA A 157 -10.90 -9.43 1.38
CA ALA A 157 -11.08 -8.66 0.18
C ALA A 157 -11.55 -9.56 -0.97
N TRP A 158 -12.30 -8.97 -1.90
CA TRP A 158 -12.80 -9.66 -3.09
C TRP A 158 -12.89 -8.68 -4.26
N GLN A 159 -13.22 -9.22 -5.43
CA GLN A 159 -13.47 -8.42 -6.62
C GLN A 159 -14.83 -8.73 -7.23
N TRP A 160 -15.53 -7.68 -7.64
CA TRP A 160 -16.69 -7.79 -8.53
C TRP A 160 -16.49 -6.91 -9.74
N ASP A 161 -16.56 -7.51 -10.93
CA ASP A 161 -16.47 -6.83 -12.22
C ASP A 161 -15.26 -5.86 -12.32
N GLY A 162 -14.11 -6.29 -11.77
CA GLY A 162 -12.85 -5.52 -11.78
C GLY A 162 -12.76 -4.38 -10.74
N ILE A 163 -13.66 -4.36 -9.75
CA ILE A 163 -13.64 -3.41 -8.62
C ILE A 163 -13.19 -4.15 -7.37
N HIS A 164 -12.21 -3.61 -6.66
CA HIS A 164 -11.70 -4.18 -5.41
C HIS A 164 -12.56 -3.73 -4.23
N PHE A 165 -13.00 -4.69 -3.42
CA PHE A 165 -13.72 -4.43 -2.19
C PHE A 165 -12.88 -4.94 -1.02
N LEU A 166 -12.65 -4.09 -0.02
CA LEU A 166 -11.91 -4.46 1.18
C LEU A 166 -12.77 -4.24 2.43
N GLN A 167 -12.96 -5.31 3.18
CA GLN A 167 -13.56 -5.28 4.51
C GLN A 167 -12.46 -5.17 5.56
N LEU A 168 -12.44 -4.06 6.30
CA LEU A 168 -11.38 -3.65 7.22
C LEU A 168 -11.81 -3.56 8.71
N GLY A 169 -12.82 -4.33 9.12
CA GLY A 169 -13.27 -4.38 10.51
C GLY A 169 -13.97 -3.11 11.03
N VAL A 170 -13.78 -2.84 12.32
CA VAL A 170 -14.38 -1.69 13.02
C VAL A 170 -13.77 -0.36 12.62
N SER A 171 -12.44 -0.30 12.45
CA SER A 171 -11.71 0.86 11.96
C SER A 171 -10.40 0.40 11.32
N VAL A 172 -9.72 1.30 10.61
CA VAL A 172 -8.45 0.99 9.94
C VAL A 172 -7.27 1.36 10.84
N GLY A 173 -6.49 0.38 11.29
CA GLY A 173 -5.36 0.63 12.18
C GLY A 173 -4.59 -0.62 12.62
N GLY A 174 -3.55 -0.41 13.42
CA GLY A 174 -2.90 -1.47 14.23
C GLY A 174 -3.72 -1.79 15.48
N ARG A 175 -3.23 -2.70 16.33
CA ARG A 175 -3.92 -3.08 17.58
C ARG A 175 -3.94 -1.95 18.62
N PHE A 176 -5.13 -1.57 19.08
CA PHE A 176 -5.32 -0.63 20.19
C PHE A 176 -6.68 -0.83 20.89
N HIS A 177 -6.84 -0.27 22.08
CA HIS A 177 -8.09 -0.30 22.88
C HIS A 177 -8.85 1.03 22.79
N PRO A 178 -10.19 1.04 23.03
CA PRO A 178 -11.03 -0.08 23.44
C PRO A 178 -11.51 -0.98 22.28
N TYR A 179 -11.48 -0.50 21.04
CA TYR A 179 -11.97 -1.23 19.87
C TYR A 179 -10.83 -1.65 18.96
N ASP A 180 -10.37 -2.90 19.12
CA ASP A 180 -9.20 -3.44 18.42
C ASP A 180 -9.45 -3.58 16.90
N PRO A 181 -8.75 -2.82 16.03
CA PRO A 181 -8.80 -3.00 14.58
C PRO A 181 -8.28 -4.35 14.09
N GLN A 182 -7.53 -5.08 14.94
CA GLN A 182 -6.87 -6.35 14.61
C GLN A 182 -5.98 -6.21 13.36
N ASN A 183 -5.08 -5.22 13.32
CA ASN A 183 -4.12 -5.01 12.23
C ASN A 183 -4.76 -4.82 10.82
N SER A 184 -5.96 -4.27 10.73
CA SER A 184 -6.63 -4.00 9.45
C SER A 184 -5.84 -3.09 8.51
N LEU A 185 -5.02 -2.18 9.04
CA LEU A 185 -4.13 -1.33 8.24
C LEU A 185 -3.02 -2.15 7.55
N GLU A 186 -2.48 -3.16 8.24
CA GLU A 186 -1.46 -4.04 7.67
C GLU A 186 -2.06 -4.89 6.55
N PHE A 187 -3.25 -5.46 6.78
CA PHE A 187 -4.00 -6.15 5.73
C PHE A 187 -4.30 -5.25 4.52
N LEU A 188 -4.69 -3.99 4.75
CA LEU A 188 -4.92 -3.01 3.68
C LEU A 188 -3.65 -2.80 2.85
N LYS A 189 -2.53 -2.44 3.48
CA LYS A 189 -1.23 -2.23 2.82
C LYS A 189 -0.85 -3.42 1.96
N ASP A 190 -0.94 -4.59 2.57
CA ASP A 190 -0.57 -5.83 1.97
C ASP A 190 -1.47 -6.16 0.77
N TYR A 191 -2.79 -6.03 0.89
CA TYR A 191 -3.71 -6.25 -0.21
C TYR A 191 -3.48 -5.28 -1.37
N LEU A 192 -3.38 -3.98 -1.08
CA LEU A 192 -3.14 -2.95 -2.10
C LEU A 192 -1.87 -3.24 -2.88
N SER A 193 -0.78 -3.59 -2.20
CA SER A 193 0.51 -3.87 -2.83
C SER A 193 0.48 -5.08 -3.76
N ARG A 194 -0.33 -6.10 -3.44
CA ARG A 194 -0.38 -7.38 -4.16
C ARG A 194 -1.38 -7.40 -5.30
N HIS A 195 -2.52 -6.76 -5.08
CA HIS A 195 -3.72 -7.05 -5.87
C HIS A 195 -4.25 -5.83 -6.63
N VAL A 196 -3.85 -4.61 -6.28
CA VAL A 196 -4.41 -3.40 -6.91
C VAL A 196 -3.39 -2.73 -7.81
N HIS A 197 -3.74 -2.59 -9.09
CA HIS A 197 -2.97 -1.85 -10.07
C HIS A 197 -3.44 -0.40 -10.19
N ARG A 198 -2.56 0.48 -10.69
CA ARG A 198 -2.82 1.91 -10.80
C ARG A 198 -4.09 2.18 -11.60
N GLY A 199 -5.05 2.88 -10.97
CA GLY A 199 -6.30 3.29 -11.59
C GLY A 199 -7.44 2.28 -11.43
N GLU A 200 -7.17 1.08 -10.91
CA GLU A 200 -8.23 0.12 -10.55
C GLU A 200 -9.06 0.67 -9.37
N PRO A 201 -10.40 0.67 -9.48
CA PRO A 201 -11.26 1.28 -8.48
C PRO A 201 -11.34 0.44 -7.22
N ILE A 202 -11.34 1.13 -6.08
CA ILE A 202 -11.37 0.52 -4.75
C ILE A 202 -12.57 1.02 -3.97
N ILE A 203 -13.27 0.10 -3.32
CA ILE A 203 -14.31 0.38 -2.32
C ILE A 203 -13.83 -0.14 -0.97
N LEU A 204 -13.79 0.75 0.01
CA LEU A 204 -13.29 0.47 1.35
C LEU A 204 -14.46 0.44 2.34
N LEU A 205 -14.48 -0.56 3.23
CA LEU A 205 -15.60 -0.87 4.11
C LEU A 205 -15.11 -1.02 5.55
N HIS A 206 -15.58 -0.18 6.46
CA HIS A 206 -15.29 -0.29 7.90
C HIS A 206 -16.41 0.33 8.73
N HIS A 207 -16.55 -0.03 10.00
CA HIS A 207 -17.70 0.41 10.80
C HIS A 207 -17.65 1.90 11.21
N PHE A 208 -16.53 2.40 11.72
CA PHE A 208 -16.39 3.78 12.19
C PHE A 208 -16.16 4.76 11.05
N GLY A 209 -17.00 5.79 10.95
CA GLY A 209 -16.88 6.85 9.94
C GLY A 209 -15.96 8.00 10.31
N PHE A 210 -16.17 9.10 9.60
CA PHE A 210 -15.45 10.37 9.77
C PHE A 210 -16.37 11.53 10.15
N ASP A 211 -17.61 11.25 10.55
CA ASP A 211 -18.52 12.29 10.99
C ASP A 211 -18.00 12.95 12.29
N PRO A 212 -17.87 14.29 12.33
CA PRO A 212 -17.24 14.98 13.46
C PRO A 212 -18.01 14.89 14.78
N GLY A 213 -19.33 14.70 14.71
CA GLY A 213 -20.20 14.67 15.88
C GLY A 213 -20.26 13.32 16.59
N HIS A 214 -19.85 12.24 15.93
CA HIS A 214 -19.91 10.89 16.50
C HIS A 214 -18.64 10.09 16.20
N SER A 215 -18.41 9.64 14.96
CA SER A 215 -17.40 8.60 14.70
C SER A 215 -15.96 9.01 14.97
N LEU A 216 -15.58 10.29 14.76
CA LEU A 216 -14.17 10.72 14.91
C LEU A 216 -13.59 10.50 16.32
N ARG A 217 -14.43 10.42 17.36
CA ARG A 217 -13.97 10.17 18.73
C ARG A 217 -13.69 8.69 19.05
N TRP A 218 -14.03 7.77 18.14
CA TRP A 218 -13.93 6.32 18.36
C TRP A 218 -12.67 5.68 17.80
N TRP A 219 -11.85 6.46 17.10
CA TRP A 219 -10.55 6.07 16.59
C TRP A 219 -9.62 7.30 16.56
N THR A 220 -8.31 7.09 16.51
CA THR A 220 -7.33 8.17 16.69
C THR A 220 -7.07 8.94 15.39
N ASP A 221 -6.65 10.20 15.50
CA ASP A 221 -6.17 10.96 14.33
C ASP A 221 -5.00 10.26 13.65
N ALA A 222 -4.06 9.72 14.44
CA ALA A 222 -2.92 8.97 13.92
C ALA A 222 -3.34 7.75 13.08
N ALA A 223 -4.39 7.01 13.50
CA ALA A 223 -4.91 5.88 12.72
C ALA A 223 -5.55 6.34 11.41
N ARG A 224 -6.31 7.44 11.45
CA ARG A 224 -6.92 8.05 10.24
C ARG A 224 -5.87 8.60 9.27
N ASP A 225 -4.82 9.24 9.79
CA ASP A 225 -3.73 9.78 8.98
C ASP A 225 -2.92 8.66 8.33
N ALA A 226 -2.63 7.59 9.08
CA ALA A 226 -1.98 6.40 8.55
C ALA A 226 -2.84 5.73 7.46
N TYR A 227 -4.14 5.59 7.69
CA TYR A 227 -5.06 5.08 6.69
C TYR A 227 -5.09 5.95 5.43
N TYR A 228 -5.21 7.27 5.57
CA TYR A 228 -5.21 8.20 4.44
C TYR A 228 -3.90 8.14 3.65
N ALA A 229 -2.76 8.05 4.34
CA ALA A 229 -1.45 7.96 3.71
C ALA A 229 -1.35 6.79 2.73
N GLU A 230 -1.98 5.66 3.04
CA GLU A 230 -2.00 4.47 2.19
C GLU A 230 -2.93 4.59 0.98
N ILE A 231 -4.07 5.27 1.13
CA ILE A 231 -5.12 5.28 0.11
C ILE A 231 -5.14 6.52 -0.78
N ARG A 232 -4.46 7.62 -0.39
CA ARG A 232 -4.56 8.92 -1.08
C ARG A 232 -4.12 8.92 -2.54
N GLU A 233 -3.23 8.01 -2.92
CA GLU A 233 -2.76 7.85 -4.31
C GLU A 233 -3.55 6.76 -5.08
N GLN A 234 -4.48 6.09 -4.41
CA GLN A 234 -5.30 5.03 -4.98
C GLN A 234 -6.58 5.60 -5.60
N ASN A 235 -7.17 4.87 -6.55
CA ASN A 235 -8.48 5.22 -7.09
C ASN A 235 -9.60 4.76 -6.15
N VAL A 236 -9.73 5.43 -5.01
CA VAL A 236 -10.80 5.13 -4.04
C VAL A 236 -12.13 5.69 -4.58
N ALA A 237 -12.96 4.78 -5.06
CA ALA A 237 -14.28 5.11 -5.58
C ALA A 237 -15.25 5.51 -4.47
N ALA A 238 -15.21 4.80 -3.33
CA ALA A 238 -16.08 5.08 -2.18
C ALA A 238 -15.52 4.50 -0.88
N ILE A 239 -15.90 5.12 0.24
CA ILE A 239 -15.84 4.52 1.56
C ILE A 239 -17.26 4.34 2.08
N PHE A 240 -17.58 3.15 2.61
CA PHE A 240 -18.85 2.91 3.31
C PHE A 240 -18.59 2.62 4.79
N HIS A 241 -19.39 3.23 5.68
CA HIS A 241 -19.34 2.96 7.12
C HIS A 241 -20.72 3.00 7.81
N GLY A 242 -20.81 2.54 9.06
CA GLY A 242 -22.03 2.56 9.91
C GLY A 242 -21.88 3.47 11.14
N HIS A 243 -22.30 2.98 12.31
CA HIS A 243 -22.00 3.50 13.67
C HIS A 243 -22.77 4.74 14.11
N ALA A 244 -22.86 5.78 13.27
CA ALA A 244 -23.40 7.06 13.73
C ALA A 244 -24.94 7.13 13.72
N HIS A 245 -25.64 6.11 13.21
CA HIS A 245 -27.12 6.00 13.17
C HIS A 245 -27.78 7.22 12.51
N ARG A 246 -27.10 7.81 11.53
CA ARG A 246 -27.45 9.08 10.90
C ARG A 246 -27.07 9.00 9.43
N PRO A 247 -27.94 8.42 8.58
CA PRO A 247 -27.63 8.28 7.16
C PRO A 247 -27.18 9.62 6.58
N GLU A 248 -26.02 9.58 5.93
CA GLU A 248 -25.35 10.78 5.41
C GLU A 248 -24.45 10.38 4.25
N ILE A 249 -24.42 11.22 3.23
CA ILE A 249 -23.45 11.15 2.14
C ILE A 249 -22.60 12.41 2.22
N TYR A 250 -21.30 12.24 2.45
CA TYR A 250 -20.41 13.35 2.73
C TYR A 250 -19.02 13.09 2.15
N ARG A 251 -18.11 14.05 2.35
CA ARG A 251 -16.71 13.92 1.93
C ARG A 251 -15.77 13.91 3.12
N TRP A 252 -14.83 12.98 3.09
CA TRP A 252 -13.66 13.01 3.94
C TRP A 252 -12.43 13.25 3.05
N LYS A 253 -11.82 14.43 3.20
CA LYS A 253 -10.84 14.95 2.24
C LYS A 253 -11.48 14.99 0.84
N GLU A 254 -10.87 14.34 -0.15
CA GLU A 254 -11.36 14.26 -1.53
C GLU A 254 -12.16 12.98 -1.82
N ILE A 255 -12.46 12.17 -0.79
CA ILE A 255 -13.10 10.86 -0.95
C ILE A 255 -14.57 10.94 -0.54
N ASP A 256 -15.43 10.39 -1.39
CA ASP A 256 -16.87 10.28 -1.11
C ASP A 256 -17.12 9.15 -0.11
N VAL A 257 -17.88 9.48 0.94
CA VAL A 257 -18.19 8.61 2.07
C VAL A 257 -19.70 8.44 2.20
N TYR A 258 -20.13 7.21 2.42
CA TYR A 258 -21.54 6.81 2.41
C TYR A 258 -21.88 6.06 3.71
N HIS A 259 -22.80 6.63 4.47
CA HIS A 259 -23.32 6.05 5.71
C HIS A 259 -24.77 5.61 5.48
N PRO A 260 -25.09 4.30 5.42
CA PRO A 260 -26.43 3.83 5.14
C PRO A 260 -27.37 4.14 6.30
N PRO A 261 -28.69 4.06 6.05
CA PRO A 261 -29.67 4.11 7.12
C PRO A 261 -29.47 2.97 8.13
N HIS A 262 -29.86 3.22 9.38
CA HIS A 262 -29.87 2.22 10.45
C HIS A 262 -31.29 1.73 10.70
N ILE A 263 -31.43 0.66 11.48
CA ILE A 263 -32.73 0.19 11.96
C ILE A 263 -32.94 0.73 13.38
N ASP A 264 -33.72 1.81 13.51
CA ASP A 264 -34.13 2.27 14.84
C ASP A 264 -35.04 1.21 15.48
N VAL A 265 -34.70 0.83 16.70
CA VAL A 265 -35.54 0.00 17.54
C VAL A 265 -35.89 0.87 18.74
N PRO A 266 -37.17 1.06 19.07
CA PRO A 266 -37.55 1.90 20.21
C PRO A 266 -36.80 1.44 21.45
N LYS A 267 -35.91 2.30 21.99
CA LYS A 267 -35.22 2.00 23.23
C LYS A 267 -36.26 1.86 24.34
N PRO A 268 -36.21 0.79 25.17
CA PRO A 268 -37.02 0.78 26.38
C PRO A 268 -36.68 2.02 27.21
N PRO A 269 -37.67 2.66 27.86
CA PRO A 269 -37.44 3.86 28.65
C PRO A 269 -36.34 3.57 29.68
N LYS A 270 -35.35 4.46 29.75
CA LYS A 270 -34.31 4.38 30.80
C LYS A 270 -34.99 4.54 32.15
N SER A 271 -35.21 3.44 32.87
CA SER A 271 -35.71 3.49 34.25
C SER A 271 -34.62 4.08 35.14
N LYS A 272 -34.76 5.37 35.47
CA LYS A 272 -34.09 5.96 36.63
C LYS A 272 -34.83 5.68 37.94
N ASP A 273 -36.01 5.05 37.89
CA ASP A 273 -36.87 4.85 39.07
C ASP A 273 -37.11 3.39 39.47
N ALA A 274 -36.28 2.42 39.02
CA ALA A 274 -36.35 1.04 39.49
C ALA A 274 -35.75 0.83 40.89
N LYS A 275 -36.05 1.74 41.83
CA LYS A 275 -35.73 1.63 43.26
C LYS A 275 -36.86 2.13 44.17
N GLN A 276 -38.11 1.82 43.85
CA GLN A 276 -39.29 1.79 44.74
C GLN A 276 -40.48 1.54 43.82
N THR A 277 -41.19 0.42 43.84
CA THR A 277 -41.93 -0.16 44.96
C THR A 277 -42.23 -1.63 44.66
N ALA A 278 -42.07 -2.48 45.68
CA ALA A 278 -42.80 -3.73 45.78
C ALA A 278 -44.05 -3.45 46.62
N ALA A 279 -45.24 -3.50 46.02
CA ALA A 279 -46.53 -3.75 46.68
C ALA A 279 -47.67 -3.68 45.64
N ASP A 280 -48.57 -4.65 45.73
CA ASP A 280 -49.98 -4.64 45.31
C ASP A 280 -50.35 -4.88 43.82
N GLY A 281 -50.73 -6.14 43.55
CA GLY A 281 -52.12 -6.50 43.23
C GLY A 281 -52.77 -6.02 41.92
N ALA A 282 -52.97 -6.98 41.01
CA ALA A 282 -54.06 -7.14 40.03
C ALA A 282 -54.90 -5.92 39.57
N LYS A 283 -54.94 -5.68 38.24
CA LYS A 283 -56.14 -5.73 37.37
C LYS A 283 -55.85 -5.29 35.94
N ALA A 284 -56.44 -5.99 34.99
CA ALA A 284 -56.56 -5.59 33.58
C ALA A 284 -57.72 -4.58 33.41
N ASN A 285 -57.54 -3.56 32.55
CA ASN A 285 -58.42 -3.21 31.41
C ASN A 285 -58.14 -1.80 30.84
N ASP A 286 -58.04 -1.78 29.50
CA ASP A 286 -58.50 -0.77 28.52
C ASP A 286 -58.27 0.74 28.71
N ARG A 287 -57.44 1.34 27.85
CA ARG A 287 -57.84 2.22 26.71
C ARG A 287 -56.62 2.81 25.94
N PRO A 288 -56.82 3.31 24.71
CA PRO A 288 -55.81 3.34 23.64
C PRO A 288 -54.98 4.63 23.57
N ASP A 289 -53.89 4.55 22.81
CA ASP A 289 -53.06 5.63 22.23
C ASP A 289 -52.59 6.76 23.15
N ASP A 290 -51.27 6.82 23.34
CA ASP A 290 -50.47 8.06 23.25
C ASP A 290 -49.01 7.72 23.55
N ASN A 291 -48.29 7.16 22.57
CA ASN A 291 -46.84 7.33 22.40
C ASN A 291 -46.41 6.80 21.04
N ALA A 292 -47.05 7.32 20.00
CA ALA A 292 -46.44 7.42 18.71
C ALA A 292 -45.22 8.35 18.81
N VAL A 293 -44.05 7.83 18.41
CA VAL A 293 -43.10 8.59 17.60
C VAL A 293 -42.26 9.66 18.34
N LYS A 294 -41.03 9.30 18.70
CA LYS A 294 -39.88 10.22 18.51
C LYS A 294 -39.21 9.92 17.16
N ALA A 295 -39.92 10.09 16.05
CA ALA A 295 -39.32 10.07 14.70
C ALA A 295 -38.77 11.45 14.37
N SER A 296 -37.78 11.89 15.13
CA SER A 296 -36.97 13.01 14.69
C SER A 296 -35.56 12.90 15.25
N ASP A 297 -34.56 13.15 14.41
CA ASP A 297 -33.20 13.41 14.84
C ASP A 297 -33.12 14.70 15.69
N ALA A 298 -31.93 15.03 16.19
CA ALA A 298 -31.70 16.22 17.01
C ALA A 298 -32.06 17.56 16.32
N ASN A 299 -32.39 17.54 15.03
CA ASN A 299 -32.78 18.69 14.21
C ASN A 299 -34.23 18.56 13.69
N GLY A 300 -35.04 17.64 14.19
CA GLY A 300 -36.45 17.51 13.82
C GLY A 300 -36.72 16.72 12.53
N ARG A 301 -35.74 15.99 11.97
CA ARG A 301 -35.91 15.23 10.72
C ARG A 301 -36.31 13.78 10.98
N PRO A 302 -37.31 13.20 10.26
CA PRO A 302 -37.73 11.81 10.46
C PRO A 302 -36.56 10.83 10.42
N VAL A 303 -36.48 9.92 11.41
CA VAL A 303 -35.51 8.82 11.41
C VAL A 303 -35.84 7.89 10.24
N ARG A 304 -34.91 7.75 9.31
CA ARG A 304 -35.11 6.96 8.09
C ARG A 304 -34.51 5.57 8.29
N HIS A 305 -35.34 4.54 8.23
CA HIS A 305 -34.93 3.13 8.26
C HIS A 305 -34.77 2.61 6.84
N GLY A 306 -33.76 1.79 6.58
CA GLY A 306 -33.54 1.27 5.25
C GLY A 306 -32.13 0.78 4.97
N PHE A 307 -31.73 0.85 3.71
CA PHE A 307 -30.42 0.46 3.21
C PHE A 307 -30.07 1.26 1.94
N PHE A 308 -28.83 1.19 1.50
CA PHE A 308 -28.44 1.73 0.20
C PHE A 308 -28.50 0.67 -0.90
N VAL A 309 -28.99 1.10 -2.05
CA VAL A 309 -28.89 0.42 -3.33
C VAL A 309 -27.77 1.09 -4.11
N VAL A 310 -26.71 0.33 -4.39
CA VAL A 310 -25.56 0.83 -5.14
C VAL A 310 -25.54 0.19 -6.51
N ARG A 311 -25.44 1.02 -7.55
CA ARG A 311 -25.23 0.60 -8.94
C ARG A 311 -23.97 1.25 -9.48
N ILE A 312 -23.07 0.43 -10.02
CA ILE A 312 -21.84 0.87 -10.67
C ILE A 312 -21.89 0.47 -12.14
N THR A 313 -21.69 1.43 -13.01
CA THR A 313 -21.53 1.26 -14.46
C THR A 313 -20.12 1.69 -14.86
N PRO A 314 -19.70 1.47 -16.12
CA PRO A 314 -18.43 2.02 -16.60
C PRO A 314 -18.30 3.54 -16.50
N LYS A 315 -19.41 4.28 -16.35
CA LYS A 315 -19.46 5.75 -16.39
C LYS A 315 -19.77 6.40 -15.05
N GLU A 316 -20.47 5.72 -14.16
CA GLU A 316 -20.92 6.30 -12.89
C GLU A 316 -21.21 5.26 -11.83
N MET A 317 -21.12 5.69 -10.58
CA MET A 317 -21.68 5.05 -9.40
C MET A 317 -22.89 5.85 -8.92
N LEU A 318 -24.02 5.17 -8.81
CA LEU A 318 -25.26 5.64 -8.22
C LEU A 318 -25.44 4.99 -6.85
N VAL A 319 -25.70 5.79 -5.82
CA VAL A 319 -26.07 5.32 -4.48
C VAL A 319 -27.45 5.89 -4.17
N ALA A 320 -28.44 5.04 -3.93
CA ALA A 320 -29.80 5.45 -3.65
C ALA A 320 -30.30 4.82 -2.35
N GLN A 321 -30.84 5.63 -1.45
CA GLN A 321 -31.47 5.17 -0.22
C GLN A 321 -32.82 4.52 -0.50
N ARG A 322 -32.99 3.29 -0.03
CA ARG A 322 -34.27 2.58 -0.02
C ARG A 322 -34.83 2.56 1.39
N ASN A 323 -36.00 3.17 1.60
CA ASN A 323 -36.69 3.18 2.88
C ASN A 323 -37.58 1.94 3.05
N LEU A 324 -37.84 1.53 4.30
CA LEU A 324 -38.69 0.37 4.60
C LEU A 324 -40.18 0.55 4.29
N ASP A 325 -40.66 1.78 4.13
CA ASP A 325 -42.01 2.07 3.63
C ASP A 325 -42.12 1.91 2.11
N GLY A 326 -41.03 1.52 1.44
CA GLY A 326 -40.96 1.35 0.00
C GLY A 326 -40.73 2.65 -0.78
N SER A 327 -40.51 3.78 -0.10
CA SER A 327 -40.10 5.04 -0.73
C SER A 327 -38.59 5.06 -1.00
N TRP A 328 -38.17 5.99 -1.85
CA TRP A 328 -36.76 6.30 -2.08
C TRP A 328 -36.36 7.56 -1.31
N GLY A 329 -35.16 7.56 -0.71
CA GLY A 329 -34.60 8.66 0.04
C GLY A 329 -33.52 9.42 -0.73
N GLU A 330 -32.39 9.69 -0.08
CA GLU A 330 -31.26 10.39 -0.69
C GLU A 330 -30.66 9.61 -1.86
N VAL A 331 -30.25 10.33 -2.91
CA VAL A 331 -29.62 9.77 -4.11
C VAL A 331 -28.35 10.57 -4.41
N ALA A 332 -27.22 9.88 -4.53
CA ALA A 332 -25.95 10.47 -4.92
C ALA A 332 -25.38 9.79 -6.17
N ARG A 333 -24.67 10.59 -6.97
CA ARG A 333 -24.00 10.13 -8.19
C ARG A 333 -22.54 10.56 -8.17
N LYS A 334 -21.67 9.66 -8.62
CA LYS A 334 -20.26 9.91 -8.83
C LYS A 334 -19.88 9.44 -10.22
N ALA A 335 -19.32 10.32 -11.05
CA ALA A 335 -18.77 9.91 -12.33
C ALA A 335 -17.55 9.00 -12.12
N LEU A 336 -17.51 7.90 -12.86
CA LEU A 336 -16.40 6.97 -12.97
C LEU A 336 -15.89 7.06 -14.41
N GLY A 337 -14.90 7.90 -14.70
CA GLY A 337 -14.30 8.03 -16.03
C GLY A 337 -12.89 7.44 -16.09
N PRO A 338 -12.30 7.23 -17.29
CA PRO A 338 -10.84 7.19 -17.39
C PRO A 338 -10.33 8.52 -16.84
N ALA A 339 -9.26 8.51 -16.04
CA ALA A 339 -8.72 9.72 -15.45
C ALA A 339 -8.47 10.79 -16.54
N ALA A 340 -9.41 11.73 -16.68
CA ALA A 340 -9.17 12.97 -17.38
C ALA A 340 -7.98 13.63 -16.68
N GLY A 341 -7.03 14.10 -17.48
CA GLY A 341 -5.69 14.46 -17.05
C GLY A 341 -5.61 15.21 -15.73
N SER A 342 -4.51 14.96 -15.03
CA SER A 342 -3.89 15.88 -14.09
C SER A 342 -4.45 17.29 -14.25
N HIS A 343 -5.21 17.77 -13.26
CA HIS A 343 -5.39 19.19 -13.10
C HIS A 343 -4.01 19.80 -12.98
N ALA A 344 -3.54 20.41 -14.08
CA ALA A 344 -2.50 21.41 -14.02
C ALA A 344 -3.02 22.46 -13.02
N PRO A 345 -2.23 22.84 -12.00
CA PRO A 345 -2.65 23.91 -11.11
C PRO A 345 -2.82 25.17 -11.95
N GLN A 346 -4.04 25.70 -12.00
CA GLN A 346 -4.25 27.06 -12.46
C GLN A 346 -3.49 28.01 -11.51
N PRO A 347 -2.79 29.02 -12.04
CA PRO A 347 -2.20 30.06 -11.20
C PRO A 347 -3.34 30.78 -10.45
N PRO A 348 -3.19 31.07 -9.14
CA PRO A 348 -4.23 31.75 -8.39
C PRO A 348 -4.47 33.15 -8.98
N SER A 349 -5.74 33.44 -9.30
CA SER A 349 -6.16 34.80 -9.62
C SER A 349 -6.06 35.66 -8.37
N ALA A 350 -5.34 36.76 -8.47
CA ALA A 350 -5.25 37.76 -7.43
C ALA A 350 -6.62 38.43 -7.24
N THR A 351 -7.26 38.17 -6.10
CA THR A 351 -8.23 39.09 -5.53
C THR A 351 -7.91 39.27 -4.05
N ALA A 352 -7.42 40.45 -3.75
CA ALA A 352 -7.12 40.96 -2.43
C ALA A 352 -8.37 41.04 -1.57
N ALA A 353 -8.26 40.60 -0.31
CA ALA A 353 -9.08 41.07 0.78
C ALA A 353 -8.15 41.30 1.97
N ALA A 354 -8.06 42.57 2.38
CA ALA A 354 -7.23 43.07 3.45
C ALA A 354 -7.71 42.60 4.83
N VAL A 355 -6.76 42.39 5.74
CA VAL A 355 -7.01 42.38 7.20
C VAL A 355 -5.96 43.31 7.83
N PRO A 356 -6.36 44.20 8.77
CA PRO A 356 -5.57 45.36 9.15
C PRO A 356 -4.51 45.07 10.23
N ASP A 357 -3.66 46.07 10.35
CA ASP A 357 -2.38 46.17 11.01
C ASP A 357 -2.43 46.29 12.55
N ALA A 358 -1.25 46.08 13.14
CA ALA A 358 -0.73 46.63 14.39
C ALA A 358 -1.21 46.08 15.75
N ALA A 359 -0.27 45.45 16.47
CA ALA A 359 0.23 46.02 17.71
C ALA A 359 1.67 45.55 18.00
N ARG A 360 2.55 46.54 18.18
CA ARG A 360 3.95 46.45 18.61
C ARG A 360 4.02 46.00 20.07
N ASN A 361 5.12 45.33 20.45
CA ASN A 361 5.87 45.64 21.67
C ASN A 361 7.19 44.85 21.73
N THR A 362 8.31 45.58 21.60
CA THR A 362 9.61 45.26 22.21
C THR A 362 9.72 46.05 23.53
N PRO A 363 10.54 45.57 24.48
CA PRO A 363 11.79 46.28 24.71
C PRO A 363 13.03 45.38 24.94
N SER A 364 14.18 46.06 24.85
CA SER A 364 15.58 45.71 25.12
C SER A 364 15.83 45.25 26.59
N ASP A 365 16.97 44.72 27.05
CA ASP A 365 18.36 45.20 26.89
C ASP A 365 19.43 44.17 27.37
N SER A 366 20.63 44.36 26.82
CA SER A 366 22.00 44.19 27.36
C SER A 366 22.40 42.98 28.24
N ALA A 367 23.47 42.27 27.85
CA ALA A 367 24.83 42.43 28.44
C ALA A 367 25.83 41.38 27.89
N ALA A 368 26.96 41.86 27.37
CA ALA A 368 28.20 41.09 27.23
C ALA A 368 29.07 41.29 28.49
N PRO A 369 30.12 40.48 28.70
CA PRO A 369 31.43 41.05 28.38
C PRO A 369 32.44 40.10 27.70
N ASN A 370 33.44 40.78 27.15
CA ASN A 370 34.66 40.36 26.44
C ASN A 370 35.73 39.75 27.36
N GLU A 371 36.61 38.92 26.79
CA GLU A 371 38.09 38.94 26.97
C GLU A 371 38.74 38.11 25.81
N ARG A 372 39.44 38.75 24.85
CA ARG A 372 40.92 38.81 24.64
C ARG A 372 41.68 37.53 24.99
N SER A 373 42.75 37.07 24.33
CA SER A 373 43.63 37.49 23.22
C SER A 373 44.65 36.32 23.08
N THR A 374 45.13 35.91 21.91
CA THR A 374 46.49 36.27 21.41
C THR A 374 46.77 35.67 20.03
N LYS A 375 47.57 36.42 19.27
CA LYS A 375 48.01 36.27 17.88
C LYS A 375 49.32 35.48 17.74
N SER A 376 49.57 34.95 16.54
CA SER A 376 50.79 35.20 15.71
C SER A 376 50.48 34.75 14.27
N ASP A 377 50.39 35.67 13.29
CA ASP A 377 51.45 36.20 12.41
C ASP A 377 52.16 35.12 11.56
N ALA A 378 52.50 35.26 10.28
CA ALA A 378 52.16 36.15 9.17
C ALA A 378 52.96 35.60 7.96
N ARG A 379 52.41 35.65 6.74
CA ARG A 379 53.11 36.11 5.50
C ARG A 379 52.30 35.85 4.23
N GLN A 380 52.14 36.93 3.49
CA GLN A 380 51.76 37.09 2.08
C GLN A 380 52.81 38.06 1.48
N PRO A 381 52.86 38.35 0.16
CA PRO A 381 52.42 37.65 -1.06
C PRO A 381 53.59 37.67 -2.12
N PRO A 382 53.45 37.69 -3.48
CA PRO A 382 52.63 38.63 -4.27
C PRO A 382 51.80 38.01 -5.41
N ASN A 383 50.82 38.82 -5.80
CA ASN A 383 49.96 38.75 -6.97
C ASN A 383 50.72 39.13 -8.24
N ASN A 384 50.45 38.46 -9.37
CA ASN A 384 50.60 39.04 -10.72
C ASN A 384 49.96 38.17 -11.81
N GLY A 385 49.21 38.81 -12.71
CA GLY A 385 49.19 38.45 -14.14
C GLY A 385 47.95 37.75 -14.68
N ARG A 386 47.03 38.54 -15.26
CA ARG A 386 46.14 38.11 -16.34
C ARG A 386 46.99 37.59 -17.52
N THR A 387 46.73 36.38 -18.01
CA THR A 387 46.82 36.04 -19.45
C THR A 387 45.86 34.91 -19.80
N SER A 388 45.20 35.07 -20.94
CA SER A 388 44.39 34.08 -21.65
C SER A 388 45.25 32.97 -22.23
N ALA A 389 44.79 31.71 -22.23
CA ALA A 389 44.88 30.80 -23.39
C ALA A 389 44.30 29.41 -23.11
N ALA A 390 43.58 28.93 -24.12
CA ALA A 390 43.49 27.54 -24.59
C ALA A 390 42.83 26.49 -23.67
N ALA A 391 41.58 26.20 -24.03
CA ALA A 391 40.94 24.93 -23.79
C ALA A 391 41.82 23.77 -24.30
N HIS A 392 42.34 22.97 -23.37
CA HIS A 392 42.72 21.60 -23.67
C HIS A 392 41.47 20.73 -23.56
N ALA A 393 40.80 20.57 -24.71
CA ALA A 393 39.88 19.46 -24.92
C ALA A 393 40.69 18.16 -24.77
N SER A 394 40.61 17.55 -23.59
CA SER A 394 41.12 16.20 -23.39
C SER A 394 40.32 15.26 -24.27
N ASN A 395 41.04 14.60 -25.17
CA ASN A 395 40.59 13.58 -26.10
C ASN A 395 39.99 12.39 -25.33
N ALA A 396 38.73 12.51 -24.89
CA ALA A 396 37.98 11.42 -24.30
C ALA A 396 37.55 10.50 -25.44
N GLN A 397 38.13 9.31 -25.48
CA GLN A 397 37.59 8.18 -26.24
C GLN A 397 36.06 8.14 -26.03
N PRO A 398 35.24 7.95 -27.07
CA PRO A 398 33.79 7.90 -26.90
C PRO A 398 33.48 6.77 -25.92
N SER A 399 33.07 7.16 -24.70
CA SER A 399 32.69 6.22 -23.66
C SER A 399 31.62 5.32 -24.24
N LYS A 400 31.79 3.99 -24.12
CA LYS A 400 30.79 3.01 -24.54
C LYS A 400 29.40 3.50 -24.11
N PRO A 401 28.43 3.59 -25.03
CA PRO A 401 27.12 4.14 -24.68
C PRO A 401 26.52 3.35 -23.53
N ARG A 402 26.05 4.07 -22.50
CA ARG A 402 25.42 3.53 -21.29
C ARG A 402 24.32 2.54 -21.67
N ASP A 403 24.51 1.29 -21.29
CA ASP A 403 23.57 0.19 -21.55
C ASP A 403 23.61 -0.79 -20.35
N VAL A 404 22.86 -0.43 -19.31
CA VAL A 404 22.86 -1.10 -18.01
C VAL A 404 21.50 -1.73 -17.76
N LEU A 405 21.42 -3.04 -17.95
CA LEU A 405 20.25 -3.86 -17.65
C LEU A 405 20.52 -4.71 -16.40
N PHE A 406 19.60 -4.71 -15.44
CA PHE A 406 19.69 -5.48 -14.21
C PHE A 406 18.31 -5.83 -13.67
N ILE A 407 18.28 -6.70 -12.65
CA ILE A 407 17.07 -7.08 -11.93
C ILE A 407 17.16 -6.62 -10.49
N SER A 408 16.04 -6.20 -9.92
CA SER A 408 15.90 -5.86 -8.49
C SER A 408 14.78 -6.67 -7.86
N THR A 409 15.02 -7.19 -6.66
CA THR A 409 14.04 -7.86 -5.81
C THR A 409 14.46 -7.74 -4.34
N SER A 410 13.57 -8.00 -3.40
CA SER A 410 13.88 -8.04 -1.98
C SER A 410 13.03 -9.10 -1.28
N ASP A 411 13.15 -9.19 0.04
CA ASP A 411 12.19 -9.94 0.87
C ASP A 411 12.03 -11.38 0.37
N CYS A 412 13.17 -12.05 0.16
CA CYS A 412 13.18 -13.47 -0.17
C CYS A 412 12.66 -14.28 1.01
N HIS A 413 13.01 -13.87 2.23
CA HIS A 413 12.59 -14.48 3.48
C HIS A 413 12.75 -16.00 3.46
N TYR A 414 13.97 -16.48 3.15
CA TYR A 414 14.24 -17.91 3.18
C TYR A 414 13.97 -18.44 4.58
N ASP A 415 13.15 -19.50 4.65
CA ASP A 415 12.74 -20.11 5.91
C ASP A 415 13.31 -21.52 6.09
N ALA A 416 13.39 -21.99 7.34
CA ALA A 416 13.73 -23.37 7.69
C ALA A 416 12.81 -23.86 8.81
N PHE A 417 12.27 -25.07 8.67
CA PHE A 417 11.43 -25.78 9.64
C PHE A 417 9.98 -25.30 9.87
N GLU A 418 9.55 -24.13 9.41
CA GLU A 418 8.15 -23.67 9.59
C GLU A 418 7.43 -23.46 8.24
N ASN A 419 7.91 -22.53 7.42
CA ASN A 419 7.30 -22.04 6.18
C ASN A 419 8.19 -22.30 4.94
N GLU A 420 8.84 -23.46 4.87
CA GLU A 420 9.79 -23.79 3.78
C GLU A 420 9.16 -23.83 2.37
N ASP A 421 7.83 -23.87 2.25
CA ASP A 421 7.14 -23.78 0.96
C ASP A 421 7.44 -22.46 0.24
N ARG A 422 7.69 -21.38 1.00
CA ARG A 422 8.15 -20.08 0.46
C ARG A 422 9.43 -20.21 -0.35
N ASN A 423 10.37 -21.07 0.08
CA ASN A 423 11.61 -21.31 -0.65
C ASN A 423 11.34 -21.89 -2.05
N GLY A 424 10.30 -22.73 -2.18
CA GLY A 424 9.83 -23.22 -3.48
C GLY A 424 9.35 -22.08 -4.39
N ARG A 425 8.54 -21.16 -3.84
CA ARG A 425 8.08 -19.98 -4.59
C ARG A 425 9.25 -19.09 -5.02
N ASN A 426 10.28 -18.92 -4.21
CA ASN A 426 11.49 -18.19 -4.60
C ASN A 426 12.22 -18.87 -5.78
N ARG A 427 12.32 -20.20 -5.78
CA ARG A 427 12.95 -20.94 -6.90
C ARG A 427 12.19 -20.76 -8.22
N ASP A 428 10.87 -20.70 -8.18
CA ASP A 428 10.07 -20.38 -9.38
C ASP A 428 10.39 -18.98 -9.91
N THR A 429 10.60 -18.02 -9.01
CA THR A 429 11.03 -16.67 -9.40
C THR A 429 12.43 -16.69 -10.00
N ILE A 430 13.38 -17.43 -9.40
CA ILE A 430 14.74 -17.60 -9.93
C ILE A 430 14.72 -18.24 -11.33
N ALA A 431 13.88 -19.24 -11.56
CA ALA A 431 13.73 -19.87 -12.87
C ALA A 431 13.26 -18.85 -13.92
N GLU A 432 12.34 -17.96 -13.55
CA GLU A 432 11.87 -16.89 -14.42
C GLU A 432 12.92 -15.80 -14.66
N ILE A 433 13.70 -15.43 -13.64
CA ILE A 433 14.85 -14.53 -13.78
C ILE A 433 15.87 -15.13 -14.77
N ASN A 434 16.17 -16.42 -14.64
CA ASN A 434 17.08 -17.14 -15.53
C ASN A 434 16.62 -17.16 -16.99
N ALA A 435 15.31 -17.07 -17.24
CA ALA A 435 14.71 -17.03 -18.58
C ALA A 435 14.43 -15.61 -19.08
N ILE A 436 14.82 -14.57 -18.34
CA ILE A 436 14.37 -13.20 -18.61
C ILE A 436 14.83 -12.67 -19.97
N ASP A 437 16.00 -13.07 -20.45
CA ASP A 437 16.56 -12.69 -21.75
C ASP A 437 15.84 -13.34 -22.95
N GLN A 438 14.92 -14.28 -22.67
CA GLN A 438 14.00 -14.88 -23.62
C GLN A 438 12.62 -14.20 -23.59
N ARG A 439 12.40 -13.26 -22.67
CA ARG A 439 11.15 -12.51 -22.56
C ARG A 439 11.24 -11.21 -23.34
N ARG A 440 10.09 -10.59 -23.57
CA ARG A 440 9.97 -9.31 -24.27
C ARG A 440 9.49 -8.23 -23.31
N TRP A 441 9.99 -7.03 -23.50
CA TRP A 441 9.37 -5.83 -22.95
C TRP A 441 7.91 -5.75 -23.42
N PRO A 442 6.97 -5.28 -22.57
CA PRO A 442 5.64 -4.91 -23.03
C PRO A 442 5.69 -3.96 -24.24
N GLU A 443 4.66 -4.00 -25.10
CA GLU A 443 4.59 -3.14 -26.30
C GLU A 443 4.74 -1.65 -25.97
N LYS A 444 4.12 -1.19 -24.87
CA LYS A 444 4.28 0.18 -24.36
C LYS A 444 5.73 0.57 -24.02
N PHE A 445 6.63 -0.41 -23.87
CA PHE A 445 8.06 -0.23 -23.63
C PHE A 445 8.94 -0.64 -24.84
N GLY A 446 8.30 -0.91 -25.98
CA GLY A 446 8.92 -1.15 -27.28
C GLY A 446 8.91 -2.59 -27.79
N GLY A 447 8.32 -3.56 -27.07
CA GLY A 447 8.12 -4.94 -27.57
C GLY A 447 9.39 -5.79 -27.80
N ALA A 448 10.57 -5.18 -27.67
CA ALA A 448 11.86 -5.82 -27.93
C ALA A 448 12.16 -6.93 -26.91
N LEU A 449 12.98 -7.90 -27.32
CA LEU A 449 13.55 -8.86 -26.38
C LEU A 449 14.29 -8.13 -25.25
N ILE A 450 14.14 -8.64 -24.04
CA ILE A 450 14.91 -8.17 -22.90
C ILE A 450 16.34 -8.71 -23.10
N GLY A 451 17.35 -7.84 -22.91
CA GLY A 451 18.75 -8.26 -23.01
C GLY A 451 19.17 -9.13 -21.82
N LYS A 452 20.44 -9.50 -21.76
CA LYS A 452 21.01 -10.22 -20.62
C LYS A 452 21.27 -9.25 -19.45
N PRO A 453 20.65 -9.42 -18.26
CA PRO A 453 20.99 -8.64 -17.09
C PRO A 453 22.46 -8.80 -16.67
N ARG A 454 23.06 -7.74 -16.14
CA ARG A 454 24.43 -7.75 -15.59
C ARG A 454 24.50 -8.37 -14.20
N GLY A 455 23.40 -8.37 -13.47
CA GLY A 455 23.31 -8.91 -12.12
C GLY A 455 21.91 -8.76 -11.55
N VAL A 456 21.72 -9.37 -10.38
CA VAL A 456 20.49 -9.32 -9.58
C VAL A 456 20.81 -8.63 -8.26
N LEU A 457 20.06 -7.58 -7.97
CA LEU A 457 20.14 -6.82 -6.73
C LEU A 457 19.10 -7.42 -5.76
N VAL A 458 19.52 -7.80 -4.57
CA VAL A 458 18.65 -8.36 -3.51
C VAL A 458 18.68 -7.41 -2.31
N LEU A 459 17.63 -6.64 -2.08
CA LEU A 459 17.73 -5.46 -1.21
C LEU A 459 17.60 -5.74 0.30
N GLY A 460 17.75 -6.99 0.73
CA GLY A 460 17.64 -7.38 2.14
C GLY A 460 16.44 -8.28 2.40
N ASP A 461 16.34 -8.73 3.64
CA ASP A 461 15.46 -9.80 4.09
C ASP A 461 15.69 -11.06 3.26
N CYS A 462 16.95 -11.49 3.23
CA CYS A 462 17.37 -12.71 2.55
C CYS A 462 16.90 -13.94 3.33
N ILE A 463 16.95 -13.88 4.66
CA ILE A 463 16.42 -14.91 5.58
C ILE A 463 15.21 -14.36 6.35
N ASP A 464 14.29 -15.24 6.77
CA ASP A 464 13.00 -14.83 7.40
C ASP A 464 13.13 -14.44 8.87
N ASP A 465 13.99 -15.09 9.66
CA ASP A 465 14.13 -14.77 11.08
C ASP A 465 15.54 -15.07 11.59
N GLY A 466 16.35 -14.01 11.59
CA GLY A 466 17.68 -14.03 12.14
C GLY A 466 17.72 -14.26 13.65
N ASP A 467 18.59 -15.17 14.09
CA ASP A 467 18.83 -15.54 15.50
C ASP A 467 17.56 -15.99 16.25
N ARG A 468 16.71 -16.78 15.56
CA ARG A 468 15.53 -17.46 16.12
C ARG A 468 15.75 -18.96 16.28
N LEU A 469 15.16 -19.53 17.34
CA LEU A 469 14.99 -20.97 17.51
C LEU A 469 13.58 -21.39 17.10
N PHE A 470 13.47 -22.52 16.41
CA PHE A 470 12.21 -23.22 16.18
C PHE A 470 12.33 -24.64 16.71
N GLU A 471 11.44 -25.02 17.63
CA GLU A 471 11.49 -26.29 18.35
C GLU A 471 12.89 -26.62 18.92
N GLY A 472 13.58 -25.59 19.45
CA GLY A 472 14.92 -25.71 20.03
C GLY A 472 16.06 -25.79 19.02
N LYS A 473 15.79 -25.69 17.71
CA LYS A 473 16.82 -25.72 16.65
C LYS A 473 17.08 -24.31 16.09
N PRO A 474 18.35 -23.90 15.92
CA PRO A 474 18.68 -22.63 15.29
C PRO A 474 18.35 -22.66 13.79
N GLN A 475 17.53 -21.70 13.33
CA GLN A 475 17.05 -21.66 11.94
C GLN A 475 18.02 -20.94 11.00
N SER A 476 18.66 -19.87 11.46
CA SER A 476 19.28 -18.87 10.57
C SER A 476 20.42 -19.41 9.72
N ALA A 477 21.24 -20.31 10.25
CA ALA A 477 22.28 -20.98 9.46
C ALA A 477 21.69 -21.81 8.31
N LYS A 478 20.54 -22.46 8.55
CA LYS A 478 19.86 -23.27 7.54
C LYS A 478 19.13 -22.42 6.51
N GLN A 479 18.46 -21.36 6.96
CA GLN A 479 17.86 -20.35 6.09
C GLN A 479 18.90 -19.75 5.13
N PHE A 480 20.07 -19.37 5.66
CA PHE A 480 21.16 -18.85 4.83
C PHE A 480 21.74 -19.90 3.87
N GLU A 481 21.85 -21.18 4.28
CA GLU A 481 22.25 -22.26 3.39
C GLU A 481 21.31 -22.36 2.18
N PHE A 482 19.99 -22.29 2.41
CA PHE A 482 19.01 -22.30 1.32
C PHE A 482 19.15 -21.09 0.40
N PHE A 483 19.25 -19.88 0.98
CA PHE A 483 19.47 -18.66 0.22
C PHE A 483 20.75 -18.76 -0.63
N ALA A 484 21.88 -19.14 -0.03
CA ALA A 484 23.16 -19.22 -0.72
C ALA A 484 23.16 -20.29 -1.82
N LYS A 485 22.49 -21.43 -1.61
CA LYS A 485 22.34 -22.49 -2.61
C LYS A 485 21.52 -22.03 -3.83
N ASP A 486 20.47 -21.26 -3.59
CA ASP A 486 19.56 -20.85 -4.66
C ASP A 486 20.07 -19.60 -5.39
N PHE A 487 20.50 -18.57 -4.67
CA PHE A 487 20.98 -17.31 -5.24
C PHE A 487 22.45 -17.36 -5.67
N GLY A 488 23.32 -18.12 -5.00
CA GLY A 488 24.75 -18.10 -5.25
C GLY A 488 25.38 -16.72 -4.99
N LEU A 489 26.55 -16.43 -5.54
CA LEU A 489 27.24 -15.14 -5.46
C LEU A 489 27.64 -14.61 -6.85
N THR A 490 28.19 -15.48 -7.67
CA THR A 490 28.87 -15.17 -8.94
C THR A 490 28.01 -15.44 -10.16
N GLY A 491 26.87 -16.13 -9.98
CA GLY A 491 26.03 -16.64 -11.06
C GLY A 491 26.46 -17.99 -11.61
N THR A 492 27.47 -18.64 -11.00
CA THR A 492 27.92 -20.00 -11.34
C THR A 492 27.87 -20.97 -10.15
N ASP A 493 27.51 -20.48 -8.98
CA ASP A 493 27.60 -21.15 -7.68
C ASP A 493 26.24 -21.28 -6.96
N GLY A 494 25.15 -21.01 -7.69
CA GLY A 494 23.76 -21.21 -7.23
C GLY A 494 22.83 -21.59 -8.39
N LEU A 495 21.53 -21.68 -8.12
CA LEU A 495 20.51 -21.88 -9.16
C LEU A 495 20.35 -20.65 -10.06
N LEU A 496 20.51 -19.46 -9.49
CA LEU A 496 20.48 -18.20 -10.21
C LEU A 496 21.75 -18.02 -11.06
N ARG A 497 21.57 -17.69 -12.34
CA ARG A 497 22.65 -17.66 -13.36
C ARG A 497 23.27 -16.27 -13.55
N TYR A 498 23.11 -15.40 -12.57
CA TYR A 498 23.58 -14.02 -12.59
C TYR A 498 24.34 -13.69 -11.30
N PRO A 499 25.36 -12.82 -11.34
CA PRO A 499 25.99 -12.31 -10.14
C PRO A 499 24.96 -11.62 -9.22
N VAL A 500 25.06 -11.89 -7.93
CA VAL A 500 24.14 -11.37 -6.91
C VAL A 500 24.81 -10.26 -6.13
N PHE A 501 24.05 -9.21 -5.85
CA PHE A 501 24.43 -8.08 -5.01
C PHE A 501 23.37 -7.94 -3.91
N GLU A 502 23.50 -8.73 -2.85
CA GLU A 502 22.59 -8.66 -1.71
C GLU A 502 23.00 -7.61 -0.66
N GLY A 503 22.01 -7.03 0.00
CA GLY A 503 22.17 -6.34 1.28
C GLY A 503 21.51 -7.11 2.42
N TRP A 504 21.48 -6.51 3.61
CA TRP A 504 20.69 -7.02 4.74
C TRP A 504 19.50 -6.10 5.05
N GLY A 505 18.41 -6.72 5.49
CA GLY A 505 17.19 -6.08 5.97
C GLY A 505 16.95 -6.30 7.46
N ASN A 506 15.75 -6.00 7.93
CA ASN A 506 15.41 -6.09 9.35
C ASN A 506 15.23 -7.54 9.85
N HIS A 507 14.97 -8.50 8.97
CA HIS A 507 14.89 -9.93 9.31
C HIS A 507 16.25 -10.63 9.29
N ASP A 508 17.27 -10.03 8.67
CA ASP A 508 18.62 -10.58 8.57
C ASP A 508 19.51 -10.30 9.82
N GLY A 509 18.92 -9.82 10.91
CA GLY A 509 19.65 -9.51 12.15
C GLY A 509 20.13 -10.76 12.91
N PRO A 510 20.86 -10.60 14.01
CA PRO A 510 21.56 -9.41 14.49
C PRO A 510 22.96 -9.25 13.87
N PRO A 511 23.67 -8.14 14.15
CA PRO A 511 25.08 -7.99 13.80
C PRO A 511 25.97 -9.04 14.49
N GLU A 512 27.14 -9.26 13.89
CA GLU A 512 28.17 -10.16 14.40
C GLU A 512 28.58 -9.83 15.84
N GLY A 513 28.53 -10.83 16.71
CA GLY A 513 28.78 -10.72 18.15
C GLY A 513 27.54 -10.43 19.00
N ALA A 514 26.39 -10.13 18.39
CA ALA A 514 25.12 -9.92 19.09
C ALA A 514 24.16 -11.12 18.99
N GLU A 515 24.49 -12.12 18.18
CA GLU A 515 23.73 -13.36 18.06
C GLU A 515 23.77 -14.20 19.35
N LYS A 516 22.64 -14.79 19.71
CA LYS A 516 22.47 -15.70 20.85
C LYS A 516 22.61 -17.16 20.45
N HIS A 517 22.39 -17.46 19.17
CA HIS A 517 22.31 -18.81 18.62
C HIS A 517 23.38 -19.07 17.54
N GLY A 518 24.46 -18.28 17.56
CA GLY A 518 25.73 -18.60 16.90
C GLY A 518 25.77 -18.37 15.38
N PHE A 519 24.80 -17.64 14.82
CA PHE A 519 24.81 -17.25 13.42
C PHE A 519 24.46 -15.76 13.24
N SER A 520 25.29 -15.04 12.48
CA SER A 520 24.99 -13.68 12.00
C SER A 520 25.06 -13.64 10.47
N PHE A 521 23.96 -13.22 9.85
CA PHE A 521 23.91 -12.99 8.40
C PHE A 521 24.92 -11.91 7.98
N GLN A 522 25.06 -10.85 8.78
CA GLN A 522 26.01 -9.77 8.51
C GLN A 522 27.46 -10.26 8.46
N SER A 523 27.85 -11.22 9.30
CA SER A 523 29.18 -11.87 9.20
C SER A 523 29.36 -12.58 7.86
N GLN A 524 28.32 -13.27 7.37
CA GLN A 524 28.34 -13.90 6.05
C GLN A 524 28.37 -12.88 4.91
N LEU A 525 27.60 -11.80 5.02
CA LEU A 525 27.61 -10.73 4.03
C LEU A 525 29.00 -10.08 3.92
N LYS A 526 29.67 -9.79 5.04
CA LYS A 526 31.05 -9.30 5.03
C LYS A 526 32.01 -10.25 4.29
N LYS A 527 31.86 -11.57 4.50
CA LYS A 527 32.66 -12.59 3.77
C LYS A 527 32.37 -12.52 2.27
N ARG A 528 31.09 -12.48 1.89
CA ARG A 528 30.65 -12.41 0.49
C ARG A 528 31.09 -11.11 -0.19
N ASN A 529 31.06 -9.98 0.50
CA ASN A 529 31.55 -8.71 -0.03
C ASN A 529 33.07 -8.71 -0.27
N ARG A 530 33.86 -9.35 0.60
CA ARG A 530 35.29 -9.56 0.33
C ARG A 530 35.52 -10.43 -0.91
N GLN A 531 34.69 -11.46 -1.11
CA GLN A 531 34.72 -12.28 -2.32
C GLN A 531 34.33 -11.47 -3.57
N ARG A 532 33.30 -10.62 -3.49
CA ARG A 532 32.94 -9.70 -4.58
C ARG A 532 34.10 -8.77 -4.94
N LEU A 533 34.77 -8.21 -3.95
CA LEU A 533 35.90 -7.32 -4.14
C LEU A 533 37.08 -8.06 -4.80
N ALA A 534 37.41 -9.25 -4.30
CA ALA A 534 38.46 -10.10 -4.87
C ALA A 534 38.15 -10.54 -6.32
N ALA A 535 36.88 -10.75 -6.65
CA ALA A 535 36.41 -11.08 -8.00
C ALA A 535 36.26 -9.85 -8.92
N GLY A 536 36.50 -8.63 -8.41
CA GLY A 536 36.31 -7.40 -9.19
C GLY A 536 34.85 -7.07 -9.51
N LEU A 537 33.88 -7.66 -8.79
CA LEU A 537 32.45 -7.37 -8.94
C LEU A 537 32.06 -6.04 -8.27
N ILE A 538 32.82 -5.64 -7.25
CA ILE A 538 32.70 -4.34 -6.58
C ILE A 538 34.07 -3.66 -6.52
N ASP A 539 34.09 -2.34 -6.36
CA ASP A 539 35.34 -1.56 -6.34
C ASP A 539 35.53 -0.70 -5.08
N HIS A 540 34.51 -0.63 -4.22
CA HIS A 540 34.59 0.07 -2.95
C HIS A 540 33.77 -0.66 -1.88
N LEU A 541 34.37 -0.81 -0.71
CA LEU A 541 33.81 -1.51 0.44
C LEU A 541 34.02 -0.63 1.68
N SER A 542 33.01 -0.50 2.52
CA SER A 542 33.12 0.22 3.78
C SER A 542 34.11 -0.45 4.73
N GLU A 543 34.63 0.31 5.69
CA GLU A 543 35.63 -0.17 6.66
C GLU A 543 35.14 -1.42 7.44
N ASN A 544 33.86 -1.44 7.81
CA ASN A 544 33.24 -2.60 8.47
C ASN A 544 32.87 -3.76 7.53
N GLY A 545 33.09 -3.62 6.22
CA GLY A 545 32.87 -4.66 5.21
C GLY A 545 31.42 -4.87 4.77
N LEU A 546 30.50 -3.98 5.13
CA LEU A 546 29.06 -4.17 4.98
C LEU A 546 28.46 -3.41 3.80
N HIS A 547 28.78 -2.13 3.67
CA HIS A 547 28.30 -1.27 2.59
C HIS A 547 29.28 -1.30 1.45
N TYR A 548 28.79 -1.29 0.22
CA TYR A 548 29.66 -1.42 -0.93
C TYR A 548 29.11 -0.72 -2.16
N ALA A 549 29.99 -0.48 -3.12
CA ALA A 549 29.66 0.23 -4.34
C ALA A 549 30.48 -0.29 -5.53
N TRP A 550 29.93 -0.12 -6.72
CA TRP A 550 30.54 -0.56 -7.97
C TRP A 550 30.06 0.29 -9.15
N ASN A 551 30.65 0.07 -10.32
CA ASN A 551 30.20 0.71 -11.55
C ASN A 551 29.73 -0.35 -12.56
N TRP A 552 28.62 -0.08 -13.23
CA TRP A 552 28.31 -0.68 -14.52
C TRP A 552 28.28 0.40 -15.57
N ASP A 553 29.18 0.27 -16.56
CA ASP A 553 29.54 1.35 -17.47
C ASP A 553 29.87 2.63 -16.67
N ASP A 554 29.15 3.72 -16.91
CA ASP A 554 29.33 4.98 -16.20
C ASP A 554 28.32 5.21 -15.06
N VAL A 555 27.50 4.21 -14.70
CA VAL A 555 26.53 4.34 -13.61
C VAL A 555 27.13 3.83 -12.30
N ARG A 556 27.12 4.68 -11.26
CA ARG A 556 27.54 4.31 -9.90
C ARG A 556 26.38 3.64 -9.16
N PHE A 557 26.62 2.47 -8.59
CA PHE A 557 25.68 1.77 -7.72
C PHE A 557 26.21 1.76 -6.29
N VAL A 558 25.37 2.09 -5.30
CA VAL A 558 25.76 2.16 -3.88
C VAL A 558 24.76 1.41 -3.00
N GLN A 559 25.19 0.30 -2.40
CA GLN A 559 24.42 -0.53 -1.47
C GLN A 559 24.64 -0.04 -0.04
N LEU A 560 23.56 0.44 0.57
CA LEU A 560 23.53 1.06 1.90
C LEU A 560 22.83 0.17 2.95
N ASN A 561 22.39 -1.01 2.51
CA ASN A 561 21.78 -2.06 3.31
C ASN A 561 20.55 -1.55 4.06
N LEU A 562 20.44 -1.75 5.38
CA LEU A 562 19.19 -1.51 6.11
C LEU A 562 18.52 -0.16 5.80
N TYR A 563 19.18 0.96 6.10
CA TYR A 563 18.81 2.29 5.62
C TYR A 563 19.99 3.28 5.66
N PRO A 564 19.96 4.37 4.87
CA PRO A 564 21.03 5.37 4.81
C PRO A 564 21.14 6.33 6.03
N ALA A 565 21.66 5.84 7.16
CA ALA A 565 21.98 6.65 8.33
C ALA A 565 23.27 6.16 9.03
N ASN A 566 23.80 6.95 9.95
CA ASN A 566 25.05 6.57 10.65
C ASN A 566 24.82 5.69 11.87
N ARG A 567 23.69 5.89 12.53
CA ARG A 567 23.19 5.19 13.70
C ARG A 567 21.67 5.31 13.69
N GLN A 568 20.98 4.42 14.39
CA GLN A 568 19.54 4.60 14.61
C GLN A 568 19.30 5.83 15.49
N ARG A 569 18.28 6.63 15.17
CA ARG A 569 17.90 7.78 16.00
C ARG A 569 17.13 7.34 17.24
N GLU A 570 17.28 8.12 18.30
CA GLU A 570 16.47 7.97 19.52
C GLU A 570 14.98 8.11 19.20
N GLY A 571 14.14 7.29 19.85
CA GLY A 571 12.70 7.28 19.64
C GLY A 571 12.20 6.34 18.55
N VAL A 572 13.09 5.75 17.74
CA VAL A 572 12.71 4.63 16.87
C VAL A 572 12.44 3.41 17.76
N ARG A 573 11.29 2.77 17.58
CA ARG A 573 10.79 1.70 18.48
C ARG A 573 11.55 0.37 18.40
N TYR A 574 12.35 0.19 17.36
CA TYR A 574 13.05 -1.06 17.06
C TYR A 574 14.39 -1.13 17.79
N SER A 575 14.94 -2.34 17.94
CA SER A 575 16.21 -2.54 18.65
C SER A 575 17.35 -1.79 17.95
N PRO A 576 18.04 -0.84 18.62
CA PRO A 576 19.17 -0.11 18.04
C PRO A 576 20.41 -0.97 17.87
N VAL A 577 20.47 -2.13 18.54
CA VAL A 577 21.56 -3.09 18.35
C VAL A 577 21.33 -3.92 17.08
N TRP A 578 20.10 -4.38 16.86
CA TRP A 578 19.78 -5.27 15.73
C TRP A 578 19.63 -4.50 14.41
N HIS A 579 19.17 -3.26 14.51
CA HIS A 579 18.77 -2.43 13.37
C HIS A 579 19.66 -1.19 13.22
N ASP A 580 20.93 -1.30 13.63
CA ASP A 580 21.92 -0.24 13.41
C ASP A 580 22.28 -0.19 11.91
N PRO A 581 22.15 0.99 11.25
CA PRO A 581 22.54 1.19 9.85
C PRO A 581 24.07 1.20 9.64
N GLN A 582 24.86 1.25 10.72
CA GLN A 582 26.29 1.04 10.75
C GLN A 582 27.08 1.94 9.78
N GLN A 583 26.95 3.25 9.95
CA GLN A 583 27.70 4.27 9.21
C GLN A 583 27.45 4.30 7.69
N SER A 584 26.27 3.84 7.22
CA SER A 584 25.96 3.78 5.79
C SER A 584 25.93 5.16 5.12
N LEU A 585 25.43 6.19 5.81
CA LEU A 585 25.43 7.56 5.28
C LEU A 585 26.84 8.17 5.17
N ALA A 586 27.72 7.88 6.14
CA ALA A 586 29.12 8.27 6.07
C ALA A 586 29.84 7.59 4.89
N PHE A 587 29.59 6.29 4.71
CA PHE A 587 30.08 5.55 3.54
C PHE A 587 29.59 6.18 2.23
N LEU A 588 28.29 6.48 2.11
CA LEU A 588 27.73 7.14 0.93
C LEU A 588 28.45 8.45 0.59
N LYS A 589 28.63 9.32 1.59
CA LYS A 589 29.31 10.61 1.41
C LYS A 589 30.73 10.43 0.88
N ALA A 590 31.48 9.49 1.47
CA ALA A 590 32.85 9.19 1.04
C ALA A 590 32.88 8.60 -0.37
N ASP A 591 31.98 7.66 -0.69
CA ASP A 591 31.88 7.04 -2.01
C ASP A 591 31.58 8.08 -3.10
N LEU A 592 30.54 8.88 -2.92
CA LEU A 592 30.14 9.88 -3.89
C LEU A 592 31.23 10.94 -4.10
N ALA A 593 31.87 11.43 -3.03
CA ALA A 593 32.93 12.41 -3.14
C ALA A 593 34.13 11.88 -3.95
N LYS A 594 34.52 10.62 -3.71
CA LYS A 594 35.70 10.01 -4.33
C LYS A 594 35.44 9.49 -5.75
N HIS A 595 34.31 8.83 -5.98
CA HIS A 595 34.05 8.06 -7.21
C HIS A 595 33.10 8.76 -8.18
N VAL A 596 32.28 9.69 -7.70
CA VAL A 596 31.38 10.51 -8.54
C VAL A 596 31.96 11.92 -8.71
N GLY A 597 32.35 12.56 -7.60
CA GLY A 597 32.91 13.90 -7.59
C GLY A 597 32.08 14.87 -8.43
N GLN A 598 32.73 15.58 -9.35
CA GLN A 598 32.07 16.49 -10.30
C GLN A 598 31.77 15.85 -11.65
N SER A 599 31.90 14.52 -11.79
CA SER A 599 31.80 13.87 -13.10
C SER A 599 30.38 13.88 -13.68
N GLY A 600 29.37 14.20 -12.87
CA GLY A 600 27.96 14.21 -13.28
C GLY A 600 27.38 12.84 -13.61
N ARG A 601 28.12 11.76 -13.31
CA ARG A 601 27.69 10.40 -13.63
C ARG A 601 26.42 10.01 -12.86
N PRO A 602 25.50 9.22 -13.45
CA PRO A 602 24.30 8.79 -12.76
C PRO A 602 24.64 7.90 -11.55
N VAL A 603 23.80 8.02 -10.52
CA VAL A 603 23.92 7.25 -9.30
C VAL A 603 22.61 6.51 -9.02
N VAL A 604 22.73 5.22 -8.71
CA VAL A 604 21.66 4.36 -8.18
C VAL A 604 21.97 4.08 -6.72
N LEU A 605 21.04 4.46 -5.85
CA LEU A 605 21.10 4.15 -4.41
C LEU A 605 20.24 2.93 -4.12
N MET A 606 20.66 2.11 -3.16
CA MET A 606 19.94 0.91 -2.73
C MET A 606 19.94 0.80 -1.20
N SER A 607 18.80 0.46 -0.62
CA SER A 607 18.66 0.07 0.79
C SER A 607 17.50 -0.91 0.98
N HIS A 608 17.33 -1.48 2.16
CA HIS A 608 16.17 -2.33 2.45
C HIS A 608 14.95 -1.47 2.78
N CYS A 609 15.06 -0.58 3.76
CA CYS A 609 13.97 0.29 4.17
C CYS A 609 13.95 1.57 3.32
N GLY A 610 12.78 1.89 2.77
CA GLY A 610 12.50 3.13 2.05
C GLY A 610 12.04 4.28 2.95
N PHE A 611 11.91 5.47 2.36
CA PHE A 611 11.40 6.70 3.01
C PHE A 611 9.91 6.62 3.43
N ASP A 612 9.27 5.48 3.23
CA ASP A 612 7.86 5.21 3.54
C ASP A 612 7.71 4.20 4.67
N THR A 613 8.73 4.10 5.52
CA THR A 613 8.79 3.15 6.64
C THR A 613 9.09 3.87 7.95
N ASP A 614 8.70 3.28 9.08
CA ASP A 614 8.96 3.82 10.43
C ASP A 614 10.28 3.28 11.05
N TRP A 615 11.12 2.59 10.27
CA TRP A 615 12.41 2.05 10.70
C TRP A 615 13.50 3.12 10.91
N TRP A 616 13.23 4.33 10.43
CA TRP A 616 14.09 5.51 10.47
C TRP A 616 13.21 6.77 10.31
N THR A 617 13.79 7.96 10.41
CA THR A 617 12.99 9.18 10.58
C THR A 617 13.00 10.12 9.35
N PRO A 618 12.02 11.03 9.22
CA PRO A 618 12.05 12.08 8.20
C PRO A 618 13.33 12.92 8.19
N GLU A 619 13.96 13.11 9.35
CA GLU A 619 15.25 13.78 9.47
C GLU A 619 16.37 12.97 8.81
N ASP A 620 16.40 11.64 9.00
CA ASP A 620 17.33 10.76 8.26
C ASP A 620 17.12 10.85 6.76
N TRP A 621 15.86 10.86 6.31
CA TRP A 621 15.55 10.96 4.88
C TRP A 621 16.04 12.29 4.30
N ASN A 622 15.87 13.37 5.04
CA ASN A 622 16.40 14.67 4.67
C ASN A 622 17.93 14.69 4.66
N GLU A 623 18.59 14.10 5.65
CA GLU A 623 20.06 14.03 5.69
C GLU A 623 20.64 13.21 4.52
N LEU A 624 20.02 12.08 4.17
CA LEU A 624 20.33 11.34 2.95
C LEU A 624 20.18 12.23 1.72
N TYR A 625 19.02 12.88 1.59
CA TYR A 625 18.73 13.72 0.44
C TYR A 625 19.76 14.84 0.29
N GLN A 626 20.07 15.59 1.37
CA GLN A 626 21.06 16.66 1.33
C GLN A 626 22.47 16.15 0.98
N ALA A 627 22.87 14.99 1.50
CA ALA A 627 24.16 14.38 1.17
C ALA A 627 24.28 14.02 -0.32
N ALA A 628 23.19 13.58 -0.93
CA ALA A 628 23.13 13.12 -2.30
C ALA A 628 22.71 14.21 -3.32
N LYS A 629 22.13 15.33 -2.85
CA LYS A 629 21.61 16.45 -3.64
C LYS A 629 22.61 17.02 -4.67
N PRO A 630 23.92 17.16 -4.37
CA PRO A 630 24.91 17.64 -5.35
C PRO A 630 25.12 16.69 -6.53
N TYR A 631 24.70 15.43 -6.40
CA TYR A 631 24.99 14.38 -7.36
C TYR A 631 23.78 14.06 -8.25
N ARG A 632 24.02 13.28 -9.30
CA ARG A 632 23.00 12.88 -10.26
C ARG A 632 22.33 11.57 -9.82
N ILE A 633 21.53 11.62 -8.76
CA ILE A 633 20.71 10.48 -8.36
C ILE A 633 19.61 10.27 -9.41
N VAL A 634 19.66 9.13 -10.09
CA VAL A 634 18.68 8.78 -11.15
C VAL A 634 17.68 7.73 -10.70
N LEU A 635 18.01 6.97 -9.66
CA LEU A 635 17.17 5.91 -9.11
C LEU A 635 17.52 5.64 -7.64
N TYR A 636 16.51 5.46 -6.81
CA TYR A 636 16.63 4.91 -5.46
C TYR A 636 15.77 3.65 -5.35
N LEU A 637 16.41 2.51 -5.15
CA LEU A 637 15.78 1.21 -5.00
C LEU A 637 15.68 0.85 -3.51
N TYR A 638 14.55 0.30 -3.09
CA TYR A 638 14.40 -0.30 -1.75
C TYR A 638 13.28 -1.34 -1.71
N GLY A 639 13.16 -2.09 -0.62
CA GLY A 639 12.17 -3.14 -0.41
C GLY A 639 11.18 -2.85 0.72
N HIS A 640 10.84 -3.88 1.51
CA HIS A 640 10.10 -3.82 2.77
C HIS A 640 8.59 -3.48 2.71
N SER A 641 8.22 -2.33 2.14
CA SER A 641 6.89 -1.72 2.33
C SER A 641 5.88 -1.91 1.19
N GLY A 642 6.15 -2.80 0.22
CA GLY A 642 5.22 -3.09 -0.87
C GLY A 642 5.90 -3.26 -2.21
N THR A 643 5.30 -2.78 -3.29
CA THR A 643 5.86 -2.86 -4.65
C THR A 643 5.35 -1.68 -5.46
N GLY A 644 6.23 -0.97 -6.18
CA GLY A 644 5.78 0.09 -7.07
C GLY A 644 6.85 1.11 -7.45
N VAL A 645 6.47 1.99 -8.37
CA VAL A 645 7.32 3.08 -8.86
C VAL A 645 6.73 4.41 -8.42
N ARG A 646 7.53 5.26 -7.78
CA ARG A 646 7.10 6.58 -7.31
C ARG A 646 8.19 7.63 -7.46
N ARG A 647 7.82 8.88 -7.25
CA ARG A 647 8.75 10.00 -7.15
C ARG A 647 8.78 10.50 -5.73
N TRP A 648 9.96 10.85 -5.24
CA TRP A 648 10.10 11.32 -3.87
C TRP A 648 11.20 12.37 -3.70
N ALA A 649 10.92 13.32 -2.82
CA ALA A 649 11.89 14.19 -2.18
C ALA A 649 11.35 14.55 -0.78
N PRO A 650 12.21 14.99 0.16
CA PRO A 650 11.76 15.62 1.39
C PRO A 650 10.81 16.80 1.12
N LYS A 651 9.93 17.09 2.09
CA LYS A 651 8.98 18.20 1.97
C LYS A 651 9.73 19.52 1.70
N GLY A 652 9.31 20.24 0.66
CA GLY A 652 9.89 21.52 0.26
C GLY A 652 11.00 21.42 -0.80
N GLU A 653 11.48 20.22 -1.12
CA GLU A 653 12.50 20.04 -2.16
C GLU A 653 11.88 19.86 -3.54
N ALA A 654 12.38 20.62 -4.53
CA ALA A 654 11.83 20.61 -5.89
C ALA A 654 12.27 19.39 -6.71
N ARG A 655 13.48 18.86 -6.46
CA ARG A 655 14.06 17.79 -7.28
C ARG A 655 13.71 16.42 -6.73
N GLN A 656 12.69 15.79 -7.32
CA GLN A 656 12.30 14.43 -6.94
C GLN A 656 13.16 13.35 -7.60
N TRP A 657 13.54 12.35 -6.83
CA TRP A 657 14.17 11.14 -7.33
C TRP A 657 13.12 10.15 -7.84
N LEU A 658 13.50 9.37 -8.85
CA LEU A 658 12.74 8.17 -9.21
C LEU A 658 13.04 7.10 -8.17
N CYS A 659 12.00 6.48 -7.63
CA CYS A 659 12.09 5.48 -6.58
C CYS A 659 11.34 4.22 -7.01
N ILE A 660 11.92 3.06 -6.75
CA ILE A 660 11.25 1.77 -6.94
C ILE A 660 11.29 1.03 -5.62
N ASN A 661 10.10 0.70 -5.11
CA ASN A 661 9.96 -0.37 -4.13
C ASN A 661 9.88 -1.68 -4.92
N ASP A 662 10.88 -2.56 -4.79
CA ASP A 662 11.01 -3.73 -5.65
C ASP A 662 10.22 -4.96 -5.20
N GLY A 663 9.78 -4.98 -3.95
CA GLY A 663 8.86 -5.95 -3.40
C GLY A 663 9.38 -7.36 -3.26
N GLN A 664 8.46 -8.26 -2.91
CA GLN A 664 8.80 -9.59 -2.43
C GLN A 664 9.14 -10.55 -3.57
N THR A 665 10.27 -11.23 -3.45
CA THR A 665 10.78 -12.21 -4.43
C THR A 665 9.74 -13.26 -4.79
N GLU A 666 8.95 -13.73 -3.81
CA GLU A 666 7.92 -14.73 -4.08
C GLU A 666 6.79 -14.22 -5.00
N LYS A 667 6.59 -12.90 -5.08
CA LYS A 667 5.57 -12.22 -5.90
C LYS A 667 6.08 -11.80 -7.28
N GLY A 668 7.39 -11.53 -7.41
CA GLY A 668 7.95 -11.03 -8.67
C GLY A 668 9.28 -10.30 -8.50
N PHE A 669 9.67 -9.55 -9.53
CA PHE A 669 10.89 -8.75 -9.55
C PHE A 669 10.80 -7.63 -10.59
N PHE A 670 11.59 -6.57 -10.41
CA PHE A 670 11.75 -5.54 -11.44
C PHE A 670 12.86 -5.90 -12.41
N VAL A 671 12.61 -5.67 -13.70
CA VAL A 671 13.63 -5.55 -14.73
C VAL A 671 13.87 -4.07 -14.99
N VAL A 672 15.11 -3.59 -14.83
CA VAL A 672 15.47 -2.19 -14.94
C VAL A 672 16.57 -2.00 -15.98
N HIS A 673 16.35 -1.07 -16.90
CA HIS A 673 17.25 -0.80 -18.02
C HIS A 673 17.54 0.71 -18.14
N ILE A 674 18.79 1.08 -17.94
CA ILE A 674 19.29 2.44 -18.04
C ILE A 674 20.06 2.59 -19.36
N THR A 675 19.54 3.40 -20.28
CA THR A 675 20.14 3.68 -21.59
C THR A 675 20.21 5.18 -21.84
N GLY A 676 21.41 5.73 -22.03
CA GLY A 676 21.58 7.19 -22.15
C GLY A 676 20.84 7.91 -21.03
N GLU A 677 19.92 8.81 -21.38
CA GLU A 677 19.12 9.61 -20.41
C GLU A 677 17.81 8.93 -19.96
N ARG A 678 17.55 7.70 -20.39
CA ARG A 678 16.28 6.99 -20.15
C ARG A 678 16.43 5.83 -19.18
N ILE A 679 15.46 5.69 -18.28
CA ILE A 679 15.24 4.48 -17.47
C ILE A 679 13.94 3.82 -17.95
N ARG A 680 14.00 2.51 -18.23
CA ARG A 680 12.82 1.64 -18.34
C ARG A 680 12.80 0.71 -17.14
N ALA A 681 11.65 0.55 -16.51
CA ALA A 681 11.44 -0.39 -15.43
C ALA A 681 10.08 -1.08 -15.61
N ALA A 682 10.06 -2.40 -15.53
CA ALA A 682 8.83 -3.19 -15.55
C ALA A 682 8.87 -4.21 -14.42
N TYR A 683 7.73 -4.37 -13.73
CA TYR A 683 7.59 -5.39 -12.70
C TYR A 683 7.03 -6.66 -13.32
N ARG A 684 7.78 -7.75 -13.20
CA ARG A 684 7.35 -9.07 -13.64
C ARG A 684 6.66 -9.77 -12.49
N MET A 685 5.34 -9.85 -12.56
CA MET A 685 4.50 -10.39 -11.49
C MET A 685 4.15 -11.87 -11.70
N LYS A 686 4.01 -12.60 -10.60
CA LYS A 686 3.45 -13.95 -10.54
C LYS A 686 1.99 -13.87 -10.11
N SER A 687 1.06 -14.24 -10.98
CA SER A 687 -0.34 -14.46 -10.63
C SER A 687 -0.56 -15.94 -10.33
N ASP A 688 -0.97 -16.27 -9.11
CA ASP A 688 -1.37 -17.60 -8.64
C ASP A 688 -0.42 -18.75 -9.03
N VAL A 689 0.85 -18.69 -8.59
CA VAL A 689 1.89 -19.76 -8.63
C VAL A 689 2.06 -20.53 -9.97
N LYS A 690 1.41 -20.11 -11.06
CA LYS A 690 1.41 -20.81 -12.36
C LYS A 690 1.41 -19.91 -13.59
N VAL A 691 1.21 -18.59 -13.46
CA VAL A 691 1.26 -17.67 -14.62
C VAL A 691 2.04 -16.42 -14.29
N VAL A 692 3.04 -16.10 -15.12
CA VAL A 692 3.82 -14.85 -15.03
C VAL A 692 3.34 -13.86 -16.09
N LYS A 693 3.06 -12.61 -15.71
CA LYS A 693 2.68 -11.52 -16.63
C LYS A 693 3.79 -10.45 -16.74
N ASN A 694 3.86 -9.81 -17.91
CA ASN A 694 4.83 -8.74 -18.24
C ASN A 694 4.29 -7.34 -17.89
#